data_AF-A0AAN7APE1-F1
#
_entry.id   AF-A0AAN7APE1-F1
#
_cell.length_a   1.000
_cell.length_b   1.000
_cell.length_c   1.000
_cell.angle_alpha   90.00
_cell.angle_beta   90.00
_cell.angle_gamma   90.00
#
_symmetry.space_group_name_H-M   'P 1'
#
loop_
_entity.id
_entity.type
_entity.pdbx_description
1 polymer ?
#
loop_
_entity_poly.entity_id
_entity_poly.type
_entity_poly.pdbx_seq_one_letter_code
_entity_poly.pdbx_strand_id
1 'polypeptide(L)'
;MGLNPPLSFSERRGQVFNEELALNTHHGHKLSQQRPRGPPTPSMSTPAADFEQVTGSPPPPPTPAASPGPSHTRPNWSSAEEGEEAHISSLRNYFVKCNGAQRTRLLSELLNLCTSQQLSFVHQFVSPLLKKDPFTTLPDELCLRILSFIDDPKVLVRASQVSRRWRVLLSDDMTWKNLCLKHDYRRRLSEVQAARAEAYSQKAEEPEESSGDSGVRPPRNIAPLLTSSPHTKARPALKSYKSHFKQRYLVDAAWRTGGRNTTRAITQDGGVVTSLHLTSKYIIVALDNARIHVFDTEGNPRHVLQGHVMGVWAMVPWDDILVSGGCDRDVRVWDLSTGACLHTLRGHTSTVRCLKMSDSTTAISGSRDTTLRIWDITTGLCKNVLVGHQASVRCLEIKGDIVVSGSYDTTAKVWSISEGRCLWTLNGHYSQIYAIAFDGFRVATGSLDTSVRIWNAHTGECQAVLQGHTSLVGQLQMRGGTLVTGGSDGSVRVWSLEKFMPIHRLAAHDNSVTSLQFDDTRIVSGGSDGRVKVWDLRTGHLVRELITHGEAVWRVAFEEEKCVAMALKNSRTVMEVWSFSPPEDMLIERSPLSLKRTLDASVPDRPQSAFVLDYRNADNASIMDVEMSDAGPSTAPLQQTNAESLFFNPSDGPESPPRTQSFTMFSRATRITRALPLRASPSAAVSSIARRTVTTDAASAQVDRSSVPQSEDEPFQVTLSDESFETYELDPPPYTLDVTKKELKQMYKDMVTVRQMEMAADRLYKEKKIRGFCHLSTGQEAVAVGIEHAINKDDDVITSYRCHGFAYMRGGTVRSIIGELLGRREGIAYGKGGSMHMFAPGFYGGNGIVGAQVPVGAGLAFAHKYNNDKKASIILYGDGASNQGQVFEAFNMAKLWKLPALFGCENNKYGMGTSAARSSALTEYYKRGQYIPGLKVNGMDVLAVKAAVKYGKQWTEEENGPLVLEYVTYRYGGHSMSDPGTTYRTREEIQRMRSTNDPIAGLKQHILDWGVAEEEELKAIDNEARSHVKEESAAAEAMAPPEATPKILFEDIYVKGSEPQFIRGRTLDENFYFNN
;
A
#
# COMPACT_ATOMS: atom_id res chain seq x y z
N MET A 1 -12.63 -25.56 56.83
CA MET A 1 -11.43 -26.07 56.12
C MET A 1 -11.63 -25.82 54.64
N GLY A 2 -10.58 -25.55 53.87
CA GLY A 2 -10.68 -24.88 52.56
C GLY A 2 -11.16 -25.76 51.41
N LEU A 3 -11.82 -25.12 50.44
CA LEU A 3 -12.03 -25.61 49.07
C LEU A 3 -11.19 -24.72 48.14
N ASN A 4 -10.45 -25.33 47.21
CA ASN A 4 -9.59 -24.60 46.27
C ASN A 4 -10.35 -24.20 44.98
N PRO A 5 -9.97 -23.09 44.32
CA PRO A 5 -10.55 -22.68 43.04
C PRO A 5 -10.09 -23.57 41.86
N PRO A 6 -10.81 -23.57 40.72
CA PRO A 6 -10.47 -24.37 39.55
C PRO A 6 -9.30 -23.79 38.73
N LEU A 7 -8.51 -24.66 38.12
CA LEU A 7 -7.34 -24.33 37.29
C LEU A 7 -7.70 -23.81 35.88
N SER A 8 -6.79 -23.00 35.33
CA SER A 8 -6.99 -22.22 34.11
C SER A 8 -6.88 -23.04 32.81
N PHE A 9 -7.24 -22.42 31.69
CA PHE A 9 -7.29 -23.10 30.38
C PHE A 9 -5.91 -23.35 29.76
N SER A 10 -4.90 -22.52 30.09
CA SER A 10 -3.53 -22.65 29.57
C SER A 10 -2.78 -23.87 30.12
N GLU A 11 -3.08 -24.28 31.36
CA GLU A 11 -2.34 -25.32 32.07
C GLU A 11 -2.65 -26.74 31.55
N ARG A 12 -3.83 -26.95 30.95
CA ARG A 12 -4.28 -28.29 30.50
C ARG A 12 -3.62 -28.79 29.21
N ARG A 13 -2.89 -27.92 28.48
CA ARG A 13 -2.33 -28.27 27.15
C ARG A 13 -0.89 -28.80 27.19
N GLY A 14 -0.29 -28.95 28.37
CA GLY A 14 1.11 -29.36 28.55
C GLY A 14 1.37 -30.83 28.86
N GLN A 15 0.33 -31.69 28.96
CA GLN A 15 0.46 -33.07 29.46
C GLN A 15 -0.25 -34.15 28.61
N VAL A 16 -0.34 -33.97 27.29
CA VAL A 16 -0.65 -35.06 26.34
C VAL A 16 0.26 -34.89 25.11
N PHE A 17 0.79 -36.00 24.58
CA PHE A 17 1.89 -36.09 23.60
C PHE A 17 3.31 -35.89 24.13
N ASN A 18 3.75 -36.75 25.06
CA ASN A 18 5.18 -37.00 25.25
C ASN A 18 5.51 -38.42 25.77
N GLU A 19 4.72 -39.43 25.40
CA GLU A 19 4.93 -40.82 25.88
C GLU A 19 4.37 -41.88 24.91
N GLU A 20 4.99 -42.03 23.72
CA GLU A 20 5.05 -43.29 22.96
C GLU A 20 6.14 -43.23 21.86
N LEU A 21 6.55 -44.39 21.34
CA LEU A 21 7.51 -44.59 20.23
C LEU A 21 8.97 -44.15 20.48
N ALA A 22 9.63 -44.86 21.41
CA ALA A 22 11.08 -45.12 21.35
C ALA A 22 11.35 -46.64 21.26
N LEU A 23 12.49 -47.03 20.66
CA LEU A 23 12.94 -48.42 20.32
C LEU A 23 12.22 -49.02 19.09
N ASN A 24 12.87 -49.28 17.94
CA ASN A 24 14.05 -50.15 17.76
C ASN A 24 14.85 -49.82 16.48
N THR A 25 16.11 -50.29 16.41
CA THR A 25 17.00 -50.18 15.24
C THR A 25 17.49 -51.54 14.74
N HIS A 26 17.90 -51.60 13.47
CA HIS A 26 18.36 -52.78 12.71
C HIS A 26 17.26 -53.83 12.42
N HIS A 27 17.27 -54.58 11.31
CA HIS A 27 18.16 -54.61 10.14
C HIS A 27 17.44 -54.09 8.86
N GLY A 28 18.20 -53.75 7.82
CA GLY A 28 17.65 -53.21 6.57
C GLY A 28 17.71 -54.18 5.38
N HIS A 29 16.84 -53.93 4.38
CA HIS A 29 16.99 -54.42 3.01
C HIS A 29 16.52 -53.35 2.01
N LYS A 30 17.19 -53.23 0.86
CA LYS A 30 16.83 -52.26 -0.20
C LYS A 30 15.70 -52.79 -1.07
N LEU A 31 14.64 -52.01 -1.24
CA LEU A 31 13.74 -52.07 -2.39
C LEU A 31 13.45 -50.63 -2.86
N SER A 32 13.60 -50.37 -4.15
CA SER A 32 13.23 -49.09 -4.76
C SER A 32 11.83 -49.17 -5.37
N GLN A 33 11.05 -48.11 -5.22
CA GLN A 33 9.88 -47.87 -6.06
C GLN A 33 9.91 -46.44 -6.59
N GLN A 34 10.08 -46.31 -7.90
CA GLN A 34 9.73 -45.09 -8.62
C GLN A 34 8.20 -45.06 -8.79
N ARG A 35 7.58 -43.89 -8.70
CA ARG A 35 6.24 -43.64 -9.25
C ARG A 35 6.28 -42.45 -10.23
N PRO A 36 5.39 -42.41 -11.24
CA PRO A 36 5.71 -41.74 -12.50
C PRO A 36 5.38 -40.25 -12.51
N ARG A 37 6.02 -39.52 -13.44
CA ARG A 37 5.59 -38.16 -13.81
C ARG A 37 4.30 -38.21 -14.64
N GLY A 38 3.38 -37.29 -14.39
CA GLY A 38 2.25 -37.03 -15.29
C GLY A 38 2.69 -36.35 -16.61
N PRO A 39 1.86 -36.41 -17.67
CA PRO A 39 2.18 -35.84 -18.98
C PRO A 39 2.04 -34.31 -19.02
N PRO A 40 2.75 -33.62 -19.93
CA PRO A 40 2.60 -32.18 -20.15
C PRO A 40 1.44 -31.86 -21.11
N THR A 41 0.75 -30.75 -20.86
CA THR A 41 -0.34 -30.20 -21.69
C THR A 41 -0.26 -28.66 -21.71
N PRO A 42 -0.75 -27.97 -22.76
CA PRO A 42 0.19 -27.20 -23.57
C PRO A 42 0.14 -25.67 -23.38
N SER A 43 1.22 -25.01 -23.79
CA SER A 43 1.30 -23.56 -23.96
C SER A 43 0.45 -23.09 -25.15
N MET A 44 -0.62 -22.33 -24.87
CA MET A 44 -1.36 -21.55 -25.87
C MET A 44 -0.78 -20.13 -25.95
N SER A 45 -0.44 -19.67 -27.16
CA SER A 45 0.21 -18.37 -27.39
C SER A 45 -0.55 -17.55 -28.43
N THR A 46 -1.26 -16.50 -28.00
CA THR A 46 -1.97 -15.53 -28.88
C THR A 46 -2.30 -14.26 -28.08
N PRO A 47 -2.50 -13.10 -28.73
CA PRO A 47 -1.41 -12.27 -29.24
C PRO A 47 -1.30 -10.93 -28.47
N ALA A 48 -0.25 -10.16 -28.75
CA ALA A 48 -0.19 -8.77 -28.31
C ALA A 48 -1.16 -7.90 -29.13
N ALA A 49 -1.83 -6.96 -28.45
CA ALA A 49 -2.53 -5.84 -29.05
C ALA A 49 -2.30 -4.62 -28.16
N ASP A 50 -1.61 -3.61 -28.69
CA ASP A 50 -1.42 -2.33 -28.01
C ASP A 50 -2.76 -1.57 -27.94
N PHE A 51 -3.08 -0.96 -26.80
CA PHE A 51 -3.64 0.40 -26.78
C PHE A 51 -3.53 1.05 -25.37
N GLU A 52 -2.79 2.16 -25.35
CA GLU A 52 -2.75 3.30 -24.42
C GLU A 52 -3.03 3.13 -22.91
N GLN A 53 -2.03 3.54 -22.12
CA GLN A 53 -2.21 3.95 -20.72
C GLN A 53 -2.93 5.31 -20.65
N VAL A 54 -4.11 5.36 -20.04
CA VAL A 54 -4.68 6.63 -19.53
C VAL A 54 -4.42 6.74 -18.04
N THR A 55 -4.00 7.92 -17.59
CA THR A 55 -3.36 8.13 -16.29
C THR A 55 -4.35 8.32 -15.14
N GLY A 56 -3.99 7.84 -13.95
CA GLY A 56 -4.72 8.14 -12.72
C GLY A 56 -4.60 9.62 -12.34
N SER A 57 -5.69 10.37 -12.43
CA SER A 57 -5.74 11.76 -11.96
C SER A 57 -5.52 11.83 -10.44
N PRO A 58 -4.66 12.73 -9.93
CA PRO A 58 -4.63 13.06 -8.50
C PRO A 58 -5.96 13.67 -8.04
N PRO A 59 -6.25 13.69 -6.72
CA PRO A 59 -7.30 14.58 -6.22
C PRO A 59 -7.00 16.03 -6.63
N PRO A 60 -8.01 16.83 -6.98
CA PRO A 60 -7.78 18.24 -7.27
C PRO A 60 -7.15 18.93 -6.05
N PRO A 61 -6.16 19.83 -6.23
CA PRO A 61 -5.67 20.63 -5.13
C PRO A 61 -6.81 21.50 -4.57
N PRO A 62 -6.73 21.98 -3.32
CA PRO A 62 -7.61 23.05 -2.87
C PRO A 62 -7.44 24.23 -3.85
N THR A 63 -8.51 24.54 -4.59
CA THR A 63 -8.43 25.45 -5.73
C THR A 63 -7.94 26.81 -5.24
N PRO A 64 -6.81 27.34 -5.74
CA PRO A 64 -6.49 28.75 -5.55
C PRO A 64 -7.69 29.57 -6.03
N ALA A 65 -8.05 30.64 -5.32
CA ALA A 65 -9.11 31.52 -5.79
C ALA A 65 -8.76 31.95 -7.22
N ALA A 66 -9.67 31.69 -8.17
CA ALA A 66 -9.36 31.82 -9.59
C ALA A 66 -8.80 33.20 -9.88
N SER A 67 -7.58 33.24 -10.46
CA SER A 67 -7.05 34.46 -11.05
C SER A 67 -8.09 35.01 -12.04
N PRO A 68 -8.35 36.33 -12.07
CA PRO A 68 -9.38 36.88 -12.93
C PRO A 68 -9.06 36.54 -14.39
N GLY A 69 -9.90 35.70 -14.99
CA GLY A 69 -9.72 35.27 -16.38
C GLY A 69 -9.94 36.44 -17.34
N PRO A 70 -9.18 36.54 -18.44
CA PRO A 70 -9.54 37.45 -19.52
C PRO A 70 -10.91 37.05 -20.07
N SER A 71 -11.68 38.04 -20.52
CA SER A 71 -13.07 37.90 -20.97
C SER A 71 -14.01 37.20 -19.97
N HIS A 72 -14.48 37.94 -18.96
CA HIS A 72 -15.89 37.80 -18.60
C HIS A 72 -16.71 38.01 -19.88
N THR A 73 -17.42 36.98 -20.34
CA THR A 73 -18.37 37.12 -21.44
C THR A 73 -19.38 38.20 -21.06
N ARG A 74 -19.47 39.29 -21.82
CA ARG A 74 -20.55 40.26 -21.62
C ARG A 74 -21.87 39.49 -21.78
N PRO A 75 -22.85 39.62 -20.86
CA PRO A 75 -24.17 39.05 -21.08
C PRO A 75 -24.70 39.52 -22.43
N ASN A 76 -25.24 38.60 -23.22
CA ASN A 76 -25.85 38.96 -24.48
C ASN A 76 -27.23 39.55 -24.21
N TRP A 77 -27.38 40.86 -24.40
CA TRP A 77 -28.62 41.60 -24.15
C TRP A 77 -29.60 41.56 -25.33
N SER A 78 -29.40 40.68 -26.33
CA SER A 78 -30.23 40.59 -27.55
C SER A 78 -31.68 40.10 -27.35
N SER A 79 -32.19 40.14 -26.12
CA SER A 79 -33.59 39.91 -25.76
C SER A 79 -34.19 41.08 -24.96
N ALA A 80 -33.47 42.20 -24.82
CA ALA A 80 -33.96 43.46 -24.30
C ALA A 80 -34.40 44.36 -25.47
N GLU A 81 -35.47 45.13 -25.28
CA GLU A 81 -36.01 45.99 -26.34
C GLU A 81 -35.12 47.22 -26.59
N GLU A 82 -35.12 47.73 -27.82
CA GLU A 82 -34.19 48.78 -28.32
C GLU A 82 -34.34 50.16 -27.63
N GLY A 83 -35.18 50.29 -26.60
CA GLY A 83 -35.39 51.50 -25.79
C GLY A 83 -34.79 51.50 -24.38
N GLU A 84 -34.28 50.37 -23.87
CA GLU A 84 -33.88 50.27 -22.45
C GLU A 84 -32.54 50.97 -22.12
N GLU A 85 -31.60 51.04 -23.08
CA GLU A 85 -30.23 51.50 -22.81
C GLU A 85 -30.17 52.97 -22.34
N ALA A 86 -31.07 53.82 -22.82
CA ALA A 86 -31.20 55.21 -22.38
C ALA A 86 -31.58 55.32 -20.89
N HIS A 87 -32.47 54.45 -20.41
CA HIS A 87 -32.91 54.41 -19.01
C HIS A 87 -31.81 53.88 -18.09
N ILE A 88 -31.10 52.83 -18.50
CA ILE A 88 -29.95 52.26 -17.77
C ILE A 88 -28.81 53.28 -17.71
N SER A 89 -28.56 54.04 -18.78
CA SER A 89 -27.57 55.12 -18.82
C SER A 89 -27.93 56.26 -17.84
N SER A 90 -29.21 56.67 -17.80
CA SER A 90 -29.70 57.66 -16.84
C SER A 90 -29.50 57.19 -15.38
N LEU A 91 -29.88 55.94 -15.07
CA LEU A 91 -29.70 55.34 -13.74
C LEU A 91 -28.23 55.27 -13.33
N ARG A 92 -27.33 54.91 -14.25
CA ARG A 92 -25.87 54.90 -14.01
C ARG A 92 -25.34 56.29 -13.68
N ASN A 93 -25.76 57.31 -14.43
CA ASN A 93 -25.38 58.71 -14.19
C ASN A 93 -25.93 59.25 -12.86
N TYR A 94 -27.10 58.79 -12.42
CA TYR A 94 -27.63 59.09 -11.09
C TYR A 94 -26.80 58.43 -9.99
N PHE A 95 -26.54 57.12 -10.08
CA PHE A 95 -25.78 56.37 -9.08
C PHE A 95 -24.36 56.91 -8.86
N VAL A 96 -23.68 57.35 -9.92
CA VAL A 96 -22.37 58.02 -9.82
C VAL A 96 -22.46 59.32 -9.01
N LYS A 97 -23.54 60.08 -9.12
CA LYS A 97 -23.76 61.34 -8.36
C LYS A 97 -24.22 61.11 -6.91
N CYS A 98 -24.74 59.93 -6.57
CA CYS A 98 -25.12 59.59 -5.20
C CYS A 98 -23.92 59.48 -4.25
N ASN A 99 -24.10 59.91 -3.00
CA ASN A 99 -23.16 59.69 -1.90
C ASN A 99 -23.20 58.23 -1.38
N GLY A 100 -22.27 57.85 -0.50
CA GLY A 100 -22.15 56.46 -0.02
C GLY A 100 -23.42 55.87 0.61
N ALA A 101 -24.13 56.64 1.43
CA ALA A 101 -25.38 56.20 2.06
C ALA A 101 -26.52 56.07 1.02
N GLN A 102 -26.62 57.01 0.08
CA GLN A 102 -27.58 56.97 -1.03
C GLN A 102 -27.33 55.77 -1.96
N ARG A 103 -26.06 55.48 -2.30
CA ARG A 103 -25.68 54.30 -3.09
C ARG A 103 -26.03 53.00 -2.36
N THR A 104 -25.73 52.90 -1.07
CA THR A 104 -26.07 51.72 -0.25
C THR A 104 -27.58 51.51 -0.19
N ARG A 105 -28.36 52.58 -0.01
CA ARG A 105 -29.82 52.50 -0.06
C ARG A 105 -30.32 52.02 -1.42
N LEU A 106 -29.88 52.64 -2.54
CA LEU A 106 -30.34 52.25 -3.88
C LEU A 106 -30.03 50.79 -4.19
N LEU A 107 -28.84 50.30 -3.81
CA LEU A 107 -28.49 48.88 -3.93
C LEU A 107 -29.39 47.98 -3.08
N SER A 108 -29.75 48.39 -1.86
CA SER A 108 -30.65 47.62 -1.00
C SER A 108 -32.07 47.51 -1.59
N GLU A 109 -32.64 48.62 -2.10
CA GLU A 109 -33.97 48.59 -2.73
C GLU A 109 -33.95 47.70 -3.99
N LEU A 110 -32.92 47.79 -4.83
CA LEU A 110 -32.77 46.98 -6.04
C LEU A 110 -32.57 45.47 -5.74
N LEU A 111 -31.79 45.13 -4.72
CA LEU A 111 -31.56 43.74 -4.33
C LEU A 111 -32.80 43.11 -3.66
N ASN A 112 -33.61 43.90 -2.94
CA ASN A 112 -34.88 43.45 -2.38
C ASN A 112 -35.92 43.09 -3.47
N LEU A 113 -35.79 43.63 -4.68
CA LEU A 113 -36.64 43.31 -5.84
C LEU A 113 -36.12 42.14 -6.69
N CYS A 114 -34.95 41.59 -6.37
CA CYS A 114 -34.32 40.50 -7.13
C CYS A 114 -34.82 39.11 -6.70
N THR A 115 -35.11 38.26 -7.69
CA THR A 115 -35.39 36.83 -7.48
C THR A 115 -34.14 36.06 -7.05
N SER A 116 -34.32 34.85 -6.52
CA SER A 116 -33.21 33.97 -6.10
C SER A 116 -32.18 33.68 -7.22
N GLN A 117 -32.61 33.64 -8.48
CA GLN A 117 -31.71 33.47 -9.63
C GLN A 117 -30.84 34.72 -9.86
N GLN A 118 -31.44 35.92 -9.79
CA GLN A 118 -30.73 37.19 -9.93
C GLN A 118 -29.76 37.44 -8.76
N LEU A 119 -30.15 37.10 -7.53
CA LEU A 119 -29.25 37.18 -6.36
C LEU A 119 -28.06 36.21 -6.48
N SER A 120 -28.24 35.02 -7.07
CA SER A 120 -27.15 34.09 -7.36
C SER A 120 -26.13 34.69 -8.33
N PHE A 121 -26.59 35.37 -9.40
CA PHE A 121 -25.73 36.10 -10.34
C PHE A 121 -24.94 37.23 -9.65
N VAL A 122 -25.59 38.03 -8.80
CA VAL A 122 -24.91 39.09 -8.02
C VAL A 122 -23.84 38.49 -7.10
N HIS A 123 -24.12 37.38 -6.40
CA HIS A 123 -23.13 36.72 -5.55
C HIS A 123 -21.90 36.23 -6.35
N GLN A 124 -22.11 35.65 -7.53
CA GLN A 124 -21.02 35.21 -8.42
C GLN A 124 -20.12 36.38 -8.86
N PHE A 125 -20.68 37.57 -9.07
CA PHE A 125 -19.93 38.77 -9.46
C PHE A 125 -19.20 39.44 -8.29
N VAL A 126 -19.80 39.48 -7.09
CA VAL A 126 -19.24 40.17 -5.91
C VAL A 126 -18.20 39.32 -5.16
N SER A 127 -18.40 38.00 -5.06
CA SER A 127 -17.55 37.11 -4.26
C SER A 127 -16.05 37.12 -4.64
N PRO A 128 -15.64 37.22 -5.93
CA PRO A 128 -14.23 37.37 -6.30
C PRO A 128 -13.60 38.68 -5.84
N LEU A 129 -14.34 39.79 -5.94
CA LEU A 129 -13.85 41.17 -5.69
C LEU A 129 -13.53 41.45 -4.21
N LEU A 130 -14.04 40.62 -3.29
CA LEU A 130 -13.82 40.76 -1.85
C LEU A 130 -12.60 39.98 -1.33
N LYS A 131 -11.92 39.19 -2.17
CA LYS A 131 -10.78 38.35 -1.76
C LYS A 131 -9.47 39.15 -1.78
N LYS A 132 -8.66 39.01 -0.73
CA LYS A 132 -7.32 39.61 -0.60
C LYS A 132 -6.28 38.53 -0.25
N ASP A 133 -5.04 38.71 -0.70
CA ASP A 133 -3.92 37.83 -0.34
C ASP A 133 -3.43 38.14 1.09
N PRO A 134 -3.61 37.23 2.07
CA PRO A 134 -3.23 37.48 3.46
C PRO A 134 -1.71 37.66 3.65
N PHE A 135 -0.87 37.15 2.75
CA PHE A 135 0.60 37.33 2.86
C PHE A 135 1.09 38.67 2.29
N THR A 136 0.17 39.53 1.85
CA THR A 136 0.43 40.98 1.63
C THR A 136 0.06 41.84 2.84
N THR A 137 -0.73 41.33 3.79
CA THR A 137 -1.22 42.09 4.97
C THR A 137 -0.68 41.59 6.31
N LEU A 138 -0.22 40.34 6.40
CA LEU A 138 0.37 39.77 7.63
C LEU A 138 1.89 40.02 7.71
N PRO A 139 2.46 40.18 8.93
CA PRO A 139 3.90 40.17 9.17
C PRO A 139 4.61 38.90 8.68
N ASP A 140 5.88 39.01 8.35
CA ASP A 140 6.70 37.93 7.79
C ASP A 140 6.80 36.73 8.73
N GLU A 141 6.86 36.95 10.05
CA GLU A 141 6.91 35.89 11.06
C GLU A 141 5.64 35.05 11.06
N LEU A 142 4.46 35.69 10.92
CA LEU A 142 3.18 34.99 10.83
C LEU A 142 3.04 34.27 9.48
N CYS A 143 3.49 34.89 8.38
CA CYS A 143 3.51 34.25 7.07
C CYS A 143 4.40 32.99 7.08
N LEU A 144 5.63 33.10 7.55
CA LEU A 144 6.57 31.98 7.71
C LEU A 144 6.03 30.92 8.69
N ARG A 145 5.37 31.33 9.78
CA ARG A 145 4.74 30.39 10.71
C ARG A 145 3.61 29.62 10.04
N ILE A 146 2.77 30.25 9.22
CA ILE A 146 1.71 29.56 8.46
C ILE A 146 2.33 28.60 7.44
N LEU A 147 3.34 29.04 6.69
CA LEU A 147 4.07 28.21 5.72
C LEU A 147 4.78 27.02 6.39
N SER A 148 5.23 27.15 7.65
CA SER A 148 5.87 26.07 8.42
C SER A 148 4.97 24.88 8.77
N PHE A 149 3.65 24.99 8.56
CA PHE A 149 2.69 23.88 8.71
C PHE A 149 2.47 23.11 7.39
N ILE A 150 3.07 23.52 6.28
CA ILE A 150 2.90 22.87 4.97
C ILE A 150 4.00 21.83 4.76
N ASP A 151 3.66 20.57 5.01
CA ASP A 151 4.60 19.44 4.93
C ASP A 151 4.76 18.83 3.52
N ASP A 152 3.96 19.25 2.52
CA ASP A 152 4.19 18.87 1.12
C ASP A 152 5.13 19.88 0.43
N PRO A 153 6.38 19.50 0.08
CA PRO A 153 7.29 20.37 -0.66
C PRO A 153 6.74 20.76 -2.04
N LYS A 154 5.84 19.98 -2.66
CA LYS A 154 5.19 20.36 -3.93
C LYS A 154 4.16 21.47 -3.74
N VAL A 155 3.52 21.58 -2.57
CA VAL A 155 2.70 22.76 -2.24
C VAL A 155 3.62 23.97 -2.05
N LEU A 156 4.73 23.85 -1.31
CA LEU A 156 5.67 24.98 -1.14
C LEU A 156 6.30 25.46 -2.47
N VAL A 157 6.70 24.55 -3.36
CA VAL A 157 7.23 24.96 -4.68
C VAL A 157 6.15 25.70 -5.49
N ARG A 158 4.91 25.21 -5.53
CA ARG A 158 3.79 25.91 -6.20
C ARG A 158 3.46 27.25 -5.53
N ALA A 159 3.46 27.31 -4.20
CA ALA A 159 3.28 28.54 -3.43
C ALA A 159 4.32 29.61 -3.79
N SER A 160 5.58 29.22 -4.03
CA SER A 160 6.64 30.15 -4.49
C SER A 160 6.47 30.69 -5.93
N GLN A 161 5.44 30.23 -6.65
CA GLN A 161 5.06 30.70 -7.98
C GLN A 161 3.87 31.68 -7.95
N VAL A 162 3.13 31.78 -6.84
CA VAL A 162 1.92 32.62 -6.70
C VAL A 162 2.22 34.11 -6.89
N SER A 163 3.25 34.65 -6.23
CA SER A 163 3.68 36.04 -6.42
C SER A 163 5.14 36.26 -6.01
N ARG A 164 5.69 37.45 -6.30
CA ARG A 164 7.04 37.84 -5.87
C ARG A 164 7.18 37.78 -4.33
N ARG A 165 6.15 38.21 -3.59
CA ARG A 165 6.12 38.20 -2.11
C ARG A 165 6.17 36.77 -1.56
N TRP A 166 5.33 35.87 -2.08
CA TRP A 166 5.34 34.45 -1.71
C TRP A 166 6.68 33.78 -2.03
N ARG A 167 7.32 34.14 -3.15
CA ARG A 167 8.65 33.63 -3.53
C ARG A 167 9.76 34.06 -2.57
N VAL A 168 9.71 35.30 -2.07
CA VAL A 168 10.67 35.83 -1.09
C VAL A 168 10.48 35.13 0.26
N LEU A 169 9.25 35.00 0.76
CA LEU A 169 8.95 34.24 1.98
C LEU A 169 9.48 32.80 1.88
N LEU A 170 9.26 32.14 0.73
CA LEU A 170 9.74 30.78 0.46
C LEU A 170 11.21 30.70 -0.03
N SER A 171 11.98 31.77 0.21
CA SER A 171 13.45 31.75 0.23
C SER A 171 14.04 31.74 1.64
N ASP A 172 13.22 31.84 2.70
CA ASP A 172 13.65 31.45 4.05
C ASP A 172 14.16 30.00 4.06
N ASP A 173 15.32 29.80 4.69
CA ASP A 173 16.04 28.54 4.71
C ASP A 173 15.64 27.65 5.91
N MET A 174 15.00 28.20 6.95
CA MET A 174 14.55 27.45 8.13
C MET A 174 13.35 26.53 7.81
N THR A 175 12.43 26.98 6.96
CA THR A 175 11.32 26.16 6.46
C THR A 175 11.85 24.91 5.72
N TRP A 176 12.87 25.08 4.87
CA TRP A 176 13.51 23.96 4.17
C TRP A 176 14.37 23.07 5.08
N LYS A 177 15.03 23.64 6.11
CA LYS A 177 15.72 22.88 7.16
C LYS A 177 14.77 21.92 7.87
N ASN A 178 13.57 22.38 8.23
CA ASN A 178 12.56 21.55 8.88
C ASN A 178 12.07 20.42 7.96
N LEU A 179 11.90 20.69 6.66
CA LEU A 179 11.60 19.63 5.67
C LEU A 179 12.75 18.63 5.51
N CYS A 180 14.02 19.06 5.52
CA CYS A 180 15.16 18.14 5.48
C CYS A 180 15.16 17.16 6.66
N LEU A 181 14.72 17.61 7.84
CA LEU A 181 14.57 16.77 9.02
C LEU A 181 13.34 15.83 8.90
N LYS A 182 12.18 16.33 8.45
CA LYS A 182 10.95 15.52 8.28
C LYS A 182 11.07 14.44 7.18
N HIS A 183 11.92 14.66 6.18
CA HIS A 183 12.20 13.69 5.11
C HIS A 183 13.47 12.85 5.36
N ASP A 184 14.09 12.96 6.54
CA ASP A 184 15.33 12.25 6.90
C ASP A 184 16.52 12.45 5.93
N TYR A 185 16.55 13.58 5.22
CA TYR A 185 17.66 14.02 4.37
C TYR A 185 18.85 14.55 5.22
N ARG A 186 19.22 13.82 6.28
CA ARG A 186 20.18 14.25 7.32
C ARG A 186 21.63 14.20 6.87
N ARG A 187 21.96 13.35 5.90
CA ARG A 187 23.30 13.29 5.27
C ARG A 187 23.62 14.63 4.61
N ARG A 188 24.88 15.07 4.71
CA ARG A 188 25.40 16.35 4.19
C ARG A 188 24.83 17.63 4.84
N LEU A 189 23.97 17.55 5.86
CA LEU A 189 23.53 18.74 6.62
C LEU A 189 24.71 19.50 7.26
N SER A 190 25.76 18.78 7.67
CA SER A 190 27.01 19.36 8.19
C SER A 190 27.78 20.17 7.14
N GLU A 191 27.78 19.76 5.87
CA GLU A 191 28.40 20.52 4.78
C GLU A 191 27.66 21.83 4.52
N VAL A 192 26.32 21.80 4.54
CA VAL A 192 25.48 23.00 4.44
C VAL A 192 25.73 23.95 5.64
N GLN A 193 25.96 23.40 6.83
CA GLN A 193 26.30 24.18 8.02
C GLN A 193 27.70 24.81 7.93
N ALA A 194 28.70 24.07 7.44
CA ALA A 194 30.06 24.58 7.24
C ALA A 194 30.11 25.68 6.16
N ALA A 195 29.55 25.43 4.97
CA ALA A 195 29.48 26.41 3.89
C ALA A 195 28.68 27.67 4.29
N ARG A 196 27.68 27.52 5.18
CA ARG A 196 26.97 28.67 5.76
C ARG A 196 27.84 29.41 6.77
N ALA A 197 28.59 28.74 7.65
CA ALA A 197 29.51 29.39 8.58
C ALA A 197 30.60 30.21 7.85
N GLU A 198 31.19 29.64 6.79
CA GLU A 198 32.13 30.34 5.89
C GLU A 198 31.48 31.60 5.27
N ALA A 199 30.24 31.50 4.77
CA ALA A 199 29.51 32.61 4.17
C ALA A 199 29.09 33.71 5.17
N TYR A 200 28.96 33.39 6.47
CA TYR A 200 28.82 34.42 7.52
C TYR A 200 30.16 35.06 7.87
N SER A 201 31.26 34.29 7.90
CA SER A 201 32.61 34.83 8.14
C SER A 201 33.03 35.81 7.03
N GLN A 202 32.76 35.47 5.76
CA GLN A 202 33.03 36.35 4.60
C GLN A 202 32.16 37.61 4.56
N LYS A 203 31.13 37.72 5.43
CA LYS A 203 30.32 38.93 5.59
C LYS A 203 30.75 39.83 6.75
N ALA A 204 31.77 39.43 7.51
CA ALA A 204 32.33 40.24 8.60
C ALA A 204 33.53 41.10 8.15
N GLU A 205 34.02 40.94 6.93
CA GLU A 205 35.19 41.63 6.37
C GLU A 205 34.83 42.46 5.12
N GLU A 206 33.94 43.46 5.27
CA GLU A 206 33.92 44.64 4.39
C GLU A 206 34.56 45.81 5.17
N PRO A 207 35.57 46.52 4.61
CA PRO A 207 36.31 47.54 5.35
C PRO A 207 35.55 48.88 5.41
N GLU A 208 35.43 49.46 6.60
CA GLU A 208 34.91 50.82 6.76
C GLU A 208 35.93 51.87 6.27
N GLU A 209 35.48 52.81 5.44
CA GLU A 209 36.27 53.98 5.08
C GLU A 209 36.23 55.03 6.21
N SER A 210 37.37 55.32 6.82
CA SER A 210 37.56 56.55 7.60
C SER A 210 39.00 57.07 7.49
N SER A 211 39.15 58.40 7.60
CA SER A 211 40.39 59.13 7.30
C SER A 211 41.32 59.28 8.51
N GLY A 212 42.64 59.12 8.30
CA GLY A 212 43.64 59.35 9.36
C GLY A 212 45.09 59.05 8.96
N ASP A 213 45.84 60.10 8.66
CA ASP A 213 47.24 60.20 8.19
C ASP A 213 48.34 59.26 8.76
N SER A 214 49.44 59.16 7.99
CA SER A 214 50.81 58.72 8.31
C SER A 214 51.13 57.20 8.46
N GLY A 215 52.32 56.77 7.99
CA GLY A 215 52.95 55.52 8.49
C GLY A 215 53.49 54.43 7.53
N VAL A 216 54.17 54.76 6.42
CA VAL A 216 55.20 53.91 5.73
C VAL A 216 54.87 52.44 5.31
N ARG A 217 55.05 52.13 4.02
CA ARG A 217 55.25 50.76 3.47
C ARG A 217 56.69 50.59 2.97
N PRO A 218 57.30 49.39 3.06
CA PRO A 218 57.45 48.53 1.86
C PRO A 218 57.28 47.01 2.20
N PRO A 219 57.76 46.03 1.40
CA PRO A 219 56.99 45.47 0.28
C PRO A 219 56.74 43.94 0.35
N ARG A 220 56.04 43.42 -0.67
CA ARG A 220 55.65 42.00 -0.86
C ARG A 220 56.84 41.05 -1.11
N ASN A 221 56.72 39.76 -0.72
CA ASN A 221 56.50 38.66 -1.68
C ASN A 221 56.53 37.25 -1.04
N ILE A 222 55.58 36.40 -1.43
CA ILE A 222 55.76 35.04 -2.00
C ILE A 222 54.36 34.52 -2.36
N ALA A 223 54.21 33.93 -3.55
CA ALA A 223 52.99 33.23 -3.97
C ALA A 223 53.36 31.79 -4.38
N PRO A 224 52.69 30.75 -3.84
CA PRO A 224 52.79 29.40 -4.37
C PRO A 224 52.02 29.27 -5.69
N LEU A 225 52.56 28.51 -6.64
CA LEU A 225 51.88 28.20 -7.90
C LEU A 225 50.68 27.28 -7.64
N LEU A 226 49.54 27.58 -8.26
CA LEU A 226 48.47 26.60 -8.46
C LEU A 226 48.84 25.70 -9.65
N THR A 227 49.13 24.42 -9.39
CA THR A 227 49.31 23.42 -10.45
C THR A 227 47.96 22.94 -10.96
N SER A 228 47.69 23.15 -12.26
CA SER A 228 46.42 22.77 -12.89
C SER A 228 46.32 21.26 -13.09
N SER A 229 45.69 20.57 -12.14
CA SER A 229 45.31 19.16 -12.28
C SER A 229 44.15 19.00 -13.29
N PRO A 230 44.08 17.90 -14.08
CA PRO A 230 43.07 17.73 -15.12
C PRO A 230 41.64 17.61 -14.57
N HIS A 231 40.65 17.95 -15.41
CA HIS A 231 39.24 18.04 -15.03
C HIS A 231 38.63 16.73 -14.49
N THR A 232 38.58 16.58 -13.18
CA THR A 232 37.47 15.87 -12.51
C THR A 232 36.34 16.86 -12.25
N LYS A 233 35.12 16.58 -12.73
CA LYS A 233 33.94 17.36 -12.33
C LYS A 233 33.68 17.19 -10.83
N ALA A 234 34.00 18.20 -10.04
CA ALA A 234 33.71 18.22 -8.61
C ALA A 234 32.18 18.22 -8.37
N ARG A 235 31.70 17.46 -7.38
CA ARG A 235 30.27 17.42 -7.02
C ARG A 235 29.81 18.84 -6.63
N PRO A 236 28.62 19.31 -7.08
CA PRO A 236 28.17 20.68 -6.80
C PRO A 236 28.14 21.04 -5.30
N ALA A 237 28.63 22.24 -4.98
CA ALA A 237 28.64 22.76 -3.62
C ALA A 237 27.22 23.17 -3.17
N LEU A 238 26.76 22.59 -2.07
CA LEU A 238 25.46 22.90 -1.46
C LEU A 238 25.55 24.22 -0.67
N LYS A 239 24.64 25.17 -0.94
CA LYS A 239 24.70 26.54 -0.38
C LYS A 239 23.53 26.92 0.52
N SER A 240 22.50 26.08 0.61
CA SER A 240 21.27 26.33 1.38
C SER A 240 20.56 25.02 1.73
N TYR A 241 19.76 25.01 2.80
CA TYR A 241 18.90 23.85 3.08
C TYR A 241 17.89 23.62 1.95
N LYS A 242 17.43 24.68 1.28
CA LYS A 242 16.59 24.61 0.08
C LYS A 242 17.24 23.86 -1.08
N SER A 243 18.49 24.19 -1.42
CA SER A 243 19.22 23.54 -2.52
C SER A 243 19.55 22.07 -2.20
N HIS A 244 19.93 21.77 -0.95
CA HIS A 244 20.09 20.39 -0.46
C HIS A 244 18.79 19.59 -0.55
N PHE A 245 17.67 20.12 -0.04
CA PHE A 245 16.37 19.47 -0.14
C PHE A 245 15.98 19.16 -1.58
N LYS A 246 16.16 20.13 -2.48
CA LYS A 246 15.89 20.00 -3.92
C LYS A 246 16.75 18.90 -4.55
N GLN A 247 18.06 18.85 -4.27
CA GLN A 247 18.95 17.80 -4.78
C GLN A 247 18.50 16.42 -4.26
N ARG A 248 18.31 16.26 -2.95
CA ARG A 248 17.92 14.98 -2.34
C ARG A 248 16.55 14.49 -2.83
N TYR A 249 15.58 15.39 -2.98
CA TYR A 249 14.27 15.08 -3.54
C TYR A 249 14.35 14.64 -5.01
N LEU A 250 15.19 15.29 -5.83
CA LEU A 250 15.39 14.91 -7.24
C LEU A 250 16.10 13.55 -7.38
N VAL A 251 17.12 13.28 -6.56
CA VAL A 251 17.79 11.96 -6.48
C VAL A 251 16.78 10.88 -6.10
N ASP A 252 15.95 11.11 -5.07
CA ASP A 252 14.92 10.17 -4.63
C ASP A 252 13.75 10.01 -5.62
N ALA A 253 13.50 10.97 -6.48
CA ALA A 253 12.61 10.81 -7.63
C ALA A 253 13.27 9.98 -8.74
N ALA A 254 14.55 10.23 -9.04
CA ALA A 254 15.31 9.47 -10.03
C ALA A 254 15.46 7.99 -9.65
N TRP A 255 15.70 7.67 -8.36
CA TRP A 255 15.68 6.29 -7.88
C TRP A 255 14.31 5.59 -8.09
N ARG A 256 13.20 6.33 -7.96
CA ARG A 256 11.85 5.76 -8.13
C ARG A 256 11.47 5.51 -9.59
N THR A 257 11.74 6.46 -10.50
CA THR A 257 11.24 6.37 -11.90
C THR A 257 12.24 6.76 -12.99
N GLY A 258 13.44 7.23 -12.64
CA GLY A 258 14.42 7.76 -13.59
C GLY A 258 15.78 7.07 -13.51
N GLY A 259 16.85 7.88 -13.47
CA GLY A 259 18.24 7.43 -13.51
C GLY A 259 18.77 7.22 -14.93
N ARG A 260 20.08 7.38 -15.11
CA ARG A 260 20.81 7.08 -16.36
C ARG A 260 21.64 5.81 -16.15
N ASN A 261 21.44 4.80 -17.00
CA ASN A 261 22.24 3.57 -16.99
C ASN A 261 23.37 3.67 -18.03
N THR A 262 24.59 3.29 -17.65
CA THR A 262 25.72 3.07 -18.56
C THR A 262 26.20 1.63 -18.43
N THR A 263 25.93 0.82 -19.46
CA THR A 263 26.32 -0.59 -19.53
C THR A 263 27.74 -0.72 -20.11
N ARG A 264 28.60 -1.48 -19.44
CA ARG A 264 29.99 -1.76 -19.83
C ARG A 264 30.29 -3.26 -19.74
N ALA A 265 31.01 -3.83 -20.69
CA ALA A 265 31.60 -5.16 -20.54
C ALA A 265 32.97 -5.05 -19.86
N ILE A 266 33.28 -5.92 -18.89
CA ILE A 266 34.57 -5.84 -18.14
C ILE A 266 35.69 -6.64 -18.84
N THR A 267 35.37 -7.82 -19.37
CA THR A 267 36.34 -8.73 -20.01
C THR A 267 35.76 -9.35 -21.28
N GLN A 268 36.64 -9.73 -22.22
CA GLN A 268 36.31 -10.74 -23.23
C GLN A 268 36.44 -12.16 -22.66
N ASP A 269 37.44 -12.37 -21.80
CA ASP A 269 37.87 -13.65 -21.21
C ASP A 269 36.85 -14.29 -20.22
N GLY A 270 35.72 -13.63 -19.94
CA GLY A 270 34.79 -14.04 -18.89
C GLY A 270 35.35 -13.97 -17.46
N GLY A 271 34.72 -14.69 -16.53
CA GLY A 271 35.10 -14.79 -15.11
C GLY A 271 33.97 -14.39 -14.16
N VAL A 272 33.87 -15.08 -13.02
CA VAL A 272 32.87 -14.82 -11.96
C VAL A 272 33.31 -13.65 -11.09
N VAL A 273 32.39 -12.72 -10.82
CA VAL A 273 32.66 -11.55 -9.96
C VAL A 273 32.68 -11.94 -8.48
N THR A 274 33.89 -11.98 -7.92
CA THR A 274 34.14 -12.46 -6.55
C THR A 274 34.02 -11.37 -5.49
N SER A 275 34.25 -10.09 -5.82
CA SER A 275 33.92 -8.93 -4.99
C SER A 275 33.73 -7.65 -5.82
N LEU A 276 33.01 -6.67 -5.25
CA LEU A 276 32.69 -5.37 -5.84
C LEU A 276 32.74 -4.30 -4.74
N HIS A 277 33.42 -3.18 -5.00
CA HIS A 277 33.37 -1.98 -4.17
C HIS A 277 33.12 -0.74 -5.04
N LEU A 278 32.42 0.24 -4.46
CA LEU A 278 32.19 1.57 -5.01
C LEU A 278 32.71 2.57 -3.97
N THR A 279 33.49 3.56 -4.42
CA THR A 279 33.96 4.69 -3.62
C THR A 279 33.67 6.00 -4.35
N SER A 280 33.95 7.12 -3.67
CA SER A 280 33.80 8.47 -4.24
C SER A 280 34.66 8.71 -5.50
N LYS A 281 35.73 7.92 -5.71
CA LYS A 281 36.66 8.00 -6.85
C LYS A 281 36.55 6.80 -7.80
N TYR A 282 36.35 5.59 -7.28
CA TYR A 282 36.61 4.34 -8.00
C TYR A 282 35.44 3.33 -7.96
N ILE A 283 35.37 2.50 -8.99
CA ILE A 283 34.66 1.21 -8.96
C ILE A 283 35.74 0.12 -9.04
N ILE A 284 35.71 -0.85 -8.13
CA ILE A 284 36.75 -1.86 -7.97
C ILE A 284 36.11 -3.25 -8.02
N VAL A 285 36.51 -4.07 -9.01
CA VAL A 285 35.90 -5.36 -9.31
C VAL A 285 36.96 -6.47 -9.27
N ALA A 286 36.76 -7.48 -8.43
CA ALA A 286 37.59 -8.68 -8.40
C ALA A 286 36.93 -9.83 -9.19
N LEU A 287 37.77 -10.61 -9.86
CA LEU A 287 37.38 -11.80 -10.61
C LEU A 287 38.10 -13.05 -10.06
N ASP A 288 37.53 -14.21 -10.36
CA ASP A 288 38.13 -15.53 -10.12
C ASP A 288 39.38 -15.81 -11.00
N ASN A 289 39.55 -15.07 -12.09
CA ASN A 289 40.72 -15.12 -12.99
C ASN A 289 41.98 -14.37 -12.48
N ALA A 290 42.06 -14.12 -11.17
CA ALA A 290 43.15 -13.42 -10.45
C ALA A 290 43.35 -11.91 -10.75
N ARG A 291 42.58 -11.32 -11.67
CA ARG A 291 42.65 -9.87 -11.96
C ARG A 291 41.73 -9.05 -11.05
N ILE A 292 42.17 -7.83 -10.74
CA ILE A 292 41.33 -6.79 -10.14
C ILE A 292 41.25 -5.63 -11.13
N HIS A 293 40.04 -5.22 -11.50
CA HIS A 293 39.80 -4.11 -12.41
C HIS A 293 39.39 -2.86 -11.63
N VAL A 294 40.06 -1.74 -11.88
CA VAL A 294 39.77 -0.42 -11.32
C VAL A 294 39.23 0.48 -12.43
N PHE A 295 38.06 1.05 -12.21
CA PHE A 295 37.41 2.04 -13.06
C PHE A 295 37.20 3.33 -12.28
N ASP A 296 36.94 4.44 -12.97
CA ASP A 296 36.33 5.60 -12.32
C ASP A 296 34.82 5.41 -12.06
N THR A 297 34.19 6.35 -11.35
CA THR A 297 32.76 6.26 -11.00
C THR A 297 31.80 6.35 -12.20
N GLU A 298 32.28 6.50 -13.43
CA GLU A 298 31.47 6.40 -14.67
C GLU A 298 31.65 5.06 -15.39
N GLY A 299 32.48 4.17 -14.84
CA GLY A 299 32.76 2.85 -15.41
C GLY A 299 33.78 2.88 -16.55
N ASN A 300 34.60 3.93 -16.66
CA ASN A 300 35.71 3.96 -17.62
C ASN A 300 36.95 3.32 -16.97
N PRO A 301 37.67 2.42 -17.66
CA PRO A 301 38.79 1.69 -17.07
C PRO A 301 39.96 2.61 -16.74
N ARG A 302 40.61 2.37 -15.60
CA ARG A 302 41.79 3.09 -15.12
C ARG A 302 43.01 2.18 -15.01
N HIS A 303 42.91 1.11 -14.22
CA HIS A 303 44.00 0.16 -13.98
C HIS A 303 43.47 -1.28 -13.96
N VAL A 304 44.34 -2.24 -14.29
CA VAL A 304 44.12 -3.66 -14.02
C VAL A 304 45.26 -4.13 -13.14
N LEU A 305 44.98 -4.37 -11.88
CA LEU A 305 45.98 -4.78 -10.89
C LEU A 305 46.28 -6.27 -11.12
N GLN A 306 47.55 -6.59 -11.34
CA GLN A 306 48.04 -7.94 -11.65
C GLN A 306 49.18 -8.30 -10.71
N GLY A 307 49.21 -9.55 -10.24
CA GLY A 307 50.21 -10.03 -9.28
C GLY A 307 49.69 -11.12 -8.34
N HIS A 308 48.38 -11.19 -8.10
CA HIS A 308 47.78 -12.41 -7.58
C HIS A 308 47.91 -13.54 -8.62
N VAL A 309 48.16 -14.76 -8.16
CA VAL A 309 48.38 -15.95 -9.01
C VAL A 309 47.12 -16.78 -9.18
N MET A 310 46.14 -16.60 -8.29
CA MET A 310 44.84 -17.28 -8.31
C MET A 310 43.72 -16.29 -7.94
N GLY A 311 42.47 -16.67 -8.20
CA GLY A 311 41.29 -15.84 -7.95
C GLY A 311 41.28 -15.11 -6.61
N VAL A 312 40.93 -13.83 -6.67
CA VAL A 312 40.80 -12.93 -5.51
C VAL A 312 39.43 -13.15 -4.89
N TRP A 313 39.31 -13.23 -3.56
CA TRP A 313 38.04 -13.55 -2.86
C TRP A 313 37.65 -12.57 -1.76
N ALA A 314 38.57 -11.69 -1.35
CA ALA A 314 38.33 -10.60 -0.43
C ALA A 314 39.06 -9.33 -0.91
N MET A 315 38.43 -8.18 -0.69
CA MET A 315 39.01 -6.85 -0.92
C MET A 315 38.46 -5.88 0.13
N VAL A 316 39.21 -4.82 0.43
CA VAL A 316 38.70 -3.59 1.05
C VAL A 316 39.51 -2.38 0.56
N PRO A 317 38.87 -1.31 0.07
CA PRO A 317 39.54 -0.04 -0.19
C PRO A 317 39.50 0.86 1.05
N TRP A 318 40.54 1.69 1.18
CA TRP A 318 40.60 2.83 2.10
C TRP A 318 41.25 4.00 1.35
N ASP A 319 40.47 5.04 1.06
CA ASP A 319 40.86 6.16 0.18
C ASP A 319 41.45 5.67 -1.15
N ASP A 320 42.74 5.91 -1.40
CA ASP A 320 43.47 5.47 -2.61
C ASP A 320 44.25 4.16 -2.41
N ILE A 321 44.13 3.51 -1.25
CA ILE A 321 44.75 2.21 -0.96
C ILE A 321 43.70 1.10 -1.14
N LEU A 322 44.14 -0.05 -1.67
CA LEU A 322 43.36 -1.29 -1.72
C LEU A 322 44.14 -2.41 -1.03
N VAL A 323 43.46 -3.19 -0.20
CA VAL A 323 43.99 -4.46 0.32
C VAL A 323 43.15 -5.62 -0.23
N SER A 324 43.79 -6.62 -0.82
CA SER A 324 43.15 -7.79 -1.43
C SER A 324 43.71 -9.11 -0.93
N GLY A 325 42.92 -10.19 -1.00
CA GLY A 325 43.35 -11.54 -0.65
C GLY A 325 42.69 -12.61 -1.53
N GLY A 326 43.44 -13.66 -1.86
CA GLY A 326 43.04 -14.66 -2.85
C GLY A 326 43.30 -16.12 -2.48
N CYS A 327 43.09 -17.01 -3.45
CA CYS A 327 43.39 -18.44 -3.34
C CYS A 327 44.90 -18.74 -3.31
N ASP A 328 45.74 -17.80 -3.74
CA ASP A 328 47.20 -17.85 -3.68
C ASP A 328 47.76 -17.57 -2.28
N ARG A 329 46.89 -17.37 -1.27
CA ARG A 329 47.19 -17.27 0.18
C ARG A 329 47.89 -15.97 0.60
N ASP A 330 48.34 -15.17 -0.35
CA ASP A 330 48.88 -13.84 -0.12
C ASP A 330 47.76 -12.83 0.19
N VAL A 331 48.06 -11.87 1.06
CA VAL A 331 47.36 -10.58 1.10
C VAL A 331 48.23 -9.56 0.37
N ARG A 332 47.64 -8.67 -0.43
CA ARG A 332 48.37 -7.66 -1.21
C ARG A 332 47.83 -6.27 -0.94
N VAL A 333 48.74 -5.31 -0.85
CA VAL A 333 48.45 -3.87 -0.71
C VAL A 333 48.76 -3.19 -2.03
N TRP A 334 47.86 -2.34 -2.51
CA TRP A 334 47.97 -1.64 -3.78
C TRP A 334 47.64 -0.16 -3.62
N ASP A 335 48.25 0.65 -4.48
CA ASP A 335 47.87 2.03 -4.74
C ASP A 335 46.92 2.07 -5.95
N LEU A 336 45.71 2.61 -5.76
CA LEU A 336 44.66 2.73 -6.79
C LEU A 336 44.89 3.90 -7.76
N SER A 337 45.80 4.82 -7.44
CA SER A 337 46.14 5.99 -8.26
C SER A 337 47.26 5.71 -9.26
N THR A 338 48.23 4.84 -8.90
CA THR A 338 49.28 4.36 -9.81
C THR A 338 49.03 2.96 -10.35
N GLY A 339 48.25 2.13 -9.65
CA GLY A 339 48.07 0.71 -9.94
C GLY A 339 49.20 -0.19 -9.39
N ALA A 340 50.15 0.35 -8.64
CA ALA A 340 51.30 -0.39 -8.12
C ALA A 340 50.93 -1.34 -6.96
N CYS A 341 51.57 -2.50 -6.89
CA CYS A 341 51.55 -3.36 -5.71
C CYS A 341 52.63 -2.87 -4.73
N LEU A 342 52.21 -2.33 -3.58
CA LEU A 342 53.10 -1.78 -2.56
C LEU A 342 53.73 -2.89 -1.70
N HIS A 343 52.91 -3.86 -1.27
CA HIS A 343 53.36 -4.96 -0.41
C HIS A 343 52.67 -6.29 -0.77
N THR A 344 53.39 -7.40 -0.62
CA THR A 344 52.85 -8.76 -0.64
C THR A 344 53.05 -9.39 0.73
N LEU A 345 51.99 -9.45 1.52
CA LEU A 345 51.98 -9.89 2.91
C LEU A 345 51.78 -11.41 2.95
N ARG A 346 52.85 -12.14 3.28
CA ARG A 346 52.85 -13.61 3.32
C ARG A 346 52.62 -14.12 4.74
N GLY A 347 51.83 -15.19 4.90
CA GLY A 347 51.68 -15.87 6.19
C GLY A 347 50.44 -16.74 6.35
N HIS A 348 49.36 -16.47 5.62
CA HIS A 348 48.25 -17.42 5.54
C HIS A 348 48.69 -18.68 4.76
N THR A 349 48.17 -19.84 5.17
CA THR A 349 48.53 -21.15 4.58
C THR A 349 47.42 -21.70 3.67
N SER A 350 46.27 -21.03 3.61
CA SER A 350 45.13 -21.35 2.74
C SER A 350 44.46 -20.07 2.22
N THR A 351 43.35 -20.21 1.48
CA THR A 351 42.63 -19.09 0.83
C THR A 351 42.22 -18.01 1.84
N VAL A 352 42.62 -16.76 1.57
CA VAL A 352 42.11 -15.58 2.30
C VAL A 352 40.66 -15.36 1.88
N ARG A 353 39.72 -15.42 2.84
CA ARG A 353 38.28 -15.49 2.55
C ARG A 353 37.51 -14.21 2.91
N CYS A 354 37.94 -13.47 3.90
CA CYS A 354 37.34 -12.20 4.32
C CYS A 354 38.43 -11.23 4.79
N LEU A 355 38.20 -9.91 4.62
CA LEU A 355 39.20 -8.88 4.89
C LEU A 355 38.50 -7.55 5.19
N LYS A 356 39.00 -6.80 6.18
CA LYS A 356 38.62 -5.41 6.51
C LYS A 356 39.85 -4.62 6.96
N MET A 357 39.72 -3.30 7.05
CA MET A 357 40.70 -2.41 7.68
C MET A 357 40.03 -1.73 8.89
N SER A 358 40.81 -1.52 9.96
CA SER A 358 40.39 -0.71 11.12
C SER A 358 40.63 0.78 10.87
N ASP A 359 41.68 1.09 10.13
CA ASP A 359 42.26 2.40 9.87
C ASP A 359 43.15 2.33 8.62
N SER A 360 43.74 3.46 8.20
CA SER A 360 44.61 3.55 7.02
C SER A 360 45.95 2.80 7.12
N THR A 361 46.30 2.22 8.27
CA THR A 361 47.58 1.54 8.52
C THR A 361 47.43 0.05 8.87
N THR A 362 46.24 -0.39 9.28
CA THR A 362 46.03 -1.74 9.84
C THR A 362 44.88 -2.49 9.14
N ALA A 363 45.21 -3.67 8.61
CA ALA A 363 44.28 -4.56 7.91
C ALA A 363 44.16 -5.91 8.63
N ILE A 364 42.96 -6.49 8.63
CA ILE A 364 42.67 -7.78 9.27
C ILE A 364 42.09 -8.72 8.21
N SER A 365 42.72 -9.89 8.03
CA SER A 365 42.25 -10.94 7.11
C SER A 365 41.88 -12.22 7.86
N GLY A 366 40.82 -12.90 7.42
CA GLY A 366 40.43 -14.23 7.88
C GLY A 366 40.53 -15.26 6.74
N SER A 367 40.99 -16.47 7.07
CA SER A 367 41.39 -17.48 6.09
C SER A 367 40.73 -18.84 6.30
N ARG A 368 40.79 -19.67 5.24
CA ARG A 368 40.50 -21.10 5.29
C ARG A 368 41.46 -21.90 6.19
N ASP A 369 42.59 -21.31 6.62
CA ASP A 369 43.55 -21.92 7.55
C ASP A 369 43.18 -21.79 9.03
N THR A 370 41.94 -21.41 9.35
CA THR A 370 41.39 -21.22 10.70
C THR A 370 41.90 -20.00 11.46
N THR A 371 42.89 -19.27 10.94
CA THR A 371 43.41 -18.05 11.59
C THR A 371 42.78 -16.77 11.05
N LEU A 372 42.82 -15.73 11.88
CA LEU A 372 42.85 -14.35 11.39
C LEU A 372 44.27 -13.79 11.58
N ARG A 373 44.66 -12.83 10.73
CA ARG A 373 45.93 -12.11 10.83
C ARG A 373 45.69 -10.62 10.82
N ILE A 374 46.37 -9.92 11.72
CA ILE A 374 46.43 -8.46 11.79
C ILE A 374 47.73 -8.03 11.12
N TRP A 375 47.64 -7.13 10.15
CA TRP A 375 48.74 -6.66 9.33
C TRP A 375 48.92 -5.17 9.50
N ASP A 376 50.17 -4.74 9.51
CA ASP A 376 50.56 -3.36 9.27
C ASP A 376 50.82 -3.17 7.78
N ILE A 377 49.98 -2.39 7.10
CA ILE A 377 50.05 -2.21 5.64
C ILE A 377 51.02 -1.10 5.22
N THR A 378 51.62 -0.38 6.17
CA THR A 378 52.65 0.65 5.94
C THR A 378 54.06 0.06 5.98
N THR A 379 54.29 -0.93 6.83
CA THR A 379 55.56 -1.69 6.94
C THR A 379 55.53 -3.02 6.19
N GLY A 380 54.33 -3.54 5.88
CA GLY A 380 54.15 -4.84 5.23
C GLY A 380 54.26 -6.06 6.16
N LEU A 381 54.17 -5.85 7.48
CA LEU A 381 54.41 -6.87 8.50
C LEU A 381 53.13 -7.44 9.13
N CYS A 382 53.18 -8.70 9.58
CA CYS A 382 52.12 -9.30 10.40
C CYS A 382 52.31 -8.88 11.87
N LYS A 383 51.38 -8.09 12.43
CA LYS A 383 51.39 -7.66 13.84
C LYS A 383 51.02 -8.83 14.77
N ASN A 384 49.89 -9.49 14.51
CA ASN A 384 49.33 -10.54 15.36
C ASN A 384 48.70 -11.68 14.52
N VAL A 385 48.67 -12.89 15.08
CA VAL A 385 47.98 -14.05 14.51
C VAL A 385 46.92 -14.53 15.50
N LEU A 386 45.66 -14.33 15.18
CA LEU A 386 44.52 -14.71 16.02
C LEU A 386 44.17 -16.18 15.73
N VAL A 387 44.50 -17.06 16.68
CA VAL A 387 44.23 -18.51 16.61
C VAL A 387 43.08 -18.85 17.55
N GLY A 388 42.16 -19.73 17.12
CA GLY A 388 41.11 -20.25 18.00
C GLY A 388 39.83 -20.73 17.32
N HIS A 389 39.58 -20.34 16.06
CA HIS A 389 38.61 -21.04 15.21
C HIS A 389 39.14 -22.44 14.84
N GLN A 390 38.24 -23.36 14.52
CA GLN A 390 38.53 -24.78 14.22
C GLN A 390 38.23 -25.13 12.75
N ALA A 391 37.69 -24.19 11.97
CA ALA A 391 37.44 -24.31 10.55
C ALA A 391 37.64 -22.96 9.84
N SER A 392 37.31 -22.88 8.55
CA SER A 392 37.46 -21.66 7.75
C SER A 392 36.76 -20.46 8.40
N VAL A 393 37.53 -19.40 8.66
CA VAL A 393 36.95 -18.08 8.90
C VAL A 393 36.29 -17.64 7.59
N ARG A 394 35.00 -17.31 7.64
CA ARG A 394 34.18 -17.06 6.44
C ARG A 394 33.80 -15.59 6.28
N CYS A 395 33.58 -14.89 7.38
CA CYS A 395 33.17 -13.49 7.41
C CYS A 395 33.80 -12.80 8.63
N LEU A 396 34.07 -11.48 8.52
CA LEU A 396 34.52 -10.67 9.64
C LEU A 396 34.03 -9.22 9.49
N GLU A 397 33.81 -8.55 10.61
CA GLU A 397 33.47 -7.12 10.71
C GLU A 397 34.22 -6.45 11.86
N ILE A 398 34.39 -5.12 11.80
CA ILE A 398 35.24 -4.35 12.72
C ILE A 398 34.52 -3.09 13.21
N LYS A 399 34.69 -2.76 14.49
CA LYS A 399 34.33 -1.45 15.06
C LYS A 399 35.30 -1.05 16.16
N GLY A 400 36.07 0.01 15.93
CA GLY A 400 37.15 0.41 16.85
C GLY A 400 38.18 -0.71 16.99
N ASP A 401 38.61 -0.98 18.22
CA ASP A 401 39.53 -2.08 18.54
C ASP A 401 38.92 -3.48 18.39
N ILE A 402 37.59 -3.60 18.28
CA ILE A 402 36.92 -4.90 18.27
C ILE A 402 36.76 -5.42 16.83
N VAL A 403 37.29 -6.62 16.58
CA VAL A 403 36.96 -7.42 15.39
C VAL A 403 36.07 -8.60 15.81
N VAL A 404 35.07 -8.90 14.99
CA VAL A 404 34.21 -10.08 15.12
C VAL A 404 34.33 -10.96 13.89
N SER A 405 34.37 -12.28 14.07
CA SER A 405 34.56 -13.26 13.00
C SER A 405 33.53 -14.38 13.09
N GLY A 406 33.00 -14.81 11.94
CA GLY A 406 32.13 -15.98 11.81
C GLY A 406 32.82 -17.10 11.02
N SER A 407 32.65 -18.34 11.47
CA SER A 407 33.38 -19.51 10.96
C SER A 407 32.47 -20.68 10.58
N TYR A 408 33.04 -21.60 9.80
CA TYR A 408 32.45 -22.90 9.49
C TYR A 408 32.50 -23.90 10.65
N ASP A 409 33.10 -23.54 11.79
CA ASP A 409 33.06 -24.32 13.05
C ASP A 409 31.80 -24.06 13.90
N THR A 410 30.78 -23.43 13.31
CA THR A 410 29.52 -22.97 13.93
C THR A 410 29.66 -21.90 15.01
N THR A 411 30.87 -21.46 15.35
CA THR A 411 31.09 -20.36 16.31
C THR A 411 31.30 -19.02 15.60
N ALA A 412 30.93 -17.95 16.29
CA ALA A 412 31.49 -16.63 16.03
C ALA A 412 32.43 -16.25 17.19
N LYS A 413 33.42 -15.39 16.96
CA LYS A 413 34.38 -14.97 17.98
C LYS A 413 34.56 -13.46 17.96
N VAL A 414 34.73 -12.88 19.15
CA VAL A 414 35.04 -11.47 19.39
C VAL A 414 36.51 -11.39 19.82
N TRP A 415 37.27 -10.46 19.27
CA TRP A 415 38.70 -10.28 19.54
C TRP A 415 39.05 -8.80 19.69
N SER A 416 40.09 -8.52 20.49
CA SER A 416 40.75 -7.21 20.50
C SER A 416 41.87 -7.19 19.45
N ILE A 417 41.96 -6.09 18.69
CA ILE A 417 42.99 -5.85 17.69
C ILE A 417 44.33 -5.51 18.38
N SER A 418 44.30 -4.64 19.39
CA SER A 418 45.47 -4.20 20.16
C SER A 418 46.02 -5.28 21.09
N GLU A 419 45.18 -5.99 21.84
CA GLU A 419 45.62 -7.07 22.75
C GLU A 419 45.91 -8.39 22.01
N GLY A 420 45.45 -8.53 20.76
CA GLY A 420 45.72 -9.72 19.92
C GLY A 420 45.07 -11.02 20.41
N ARG A 421 44.07 -10.96 21.30
CA ARG A 421 43.43 -12.13 21.93
C ARG A 421 41.93 -12.24 21.65
N CYS A 422 41.40 -13.45 21.81
CA CYS A 422 39.97 -13.68 21.85
C CYS A 422 39.39 -13.14 23.18
N LEU A 423 38.27 -12.42 23.09
CA LEU A 423 37.49 -11.92 24.22
C LEU A 423 36.32 -12.86 24.51
N TRP A 424 35.57 -13.24 23.47
CA TRP A 424 34.35 -14.07 23.59
C TRP A 424 34.26 -15.10 22.46
N THR A 425 33.74 -16.28 22.77
CA THR A 425 33.30 -17.26 21.76
C THR A 425 31.77 -17.41 21.85
N LEU A 426 31.09 -17.00 20.78
CA LEU A 426 29.66 -16.96 20.62
C LEU A 426 29.18 -18.33 20.10
N ASN A 427 28.71 -19.17 21.02
CA ASN A 427 28.29 -20.55 20.75
C ASN A 427 26.76 -20.64 20.67
N GLY A 428 26.23 -21.38 19.68
CA GLY A 428 24.79 -21.69 19.60
C GLY A 428 24.20 -21.82 18.20
N HIS A 429 24.94 -21.46 17.14
CA HIS A 429 24.57 -21.91 15.80
C HIS A 429 24.81 -23.42 15.66
N TYR A 430 23.92 -24.09 14.93
CA TYR A 430 23.95 -25.54 14.69
C TYR A 430 24.59 -25.89 13.34
N SER A 431 24.98 -24.87 12.56
CA SER A 431 25.67 -25.04 11.29
C SER A 431 26.58 -23.84 10.99
N GLN A 432 27.19 -23.86 9.82
CA GLN A 432 28.23 -22.93 9.38
C GLN A 432 27.75 -21.48 9.32
N ILE A 433 28.51 -20.54 9.88
CA ILE A 433 28.22 -19.10 9.79
C ILE A 433 28.76 -18.56 8.45
N TYR A 434 27.94 -17.81 7.72
CA TYR A 434 28.26 -17.28 6.39
C TYR A 434 28.33 -15.75 6.31
N ALA A 435 27.57 -15.07 7.17
CA ALA A 435 27.48 -13.61 7.19
C ALA A 435 27.51 -13.10 8.64
N ILE A 436 28.09 -11.92 8.84
CA ILE A 436 28.18 -11.25 10.14
C ILE A 436 27.99 -9.75 9.94
N ALA A 437 27.35 -9.07 10.89
CA ALA A 437 27.25 -7.62 10.96
C ALA A 437 27.50 -7.16 12.40
N PHE A 438 28.05 -5.96 12.56
CA PHE A 438 28.48 -5.42 13.85
C PHE A 438 28.33 -3.89 13.87
N ASP A 439 27.66 -3.35 14.88
CA ASP A 439 27.52 -1.89 15.08
C ASP A 439 28.50 -1.29 16.10
N GLY A 440 29.15 -2.15 16.89
CA GLY A 440 29.99 -1.80 18.05
C GLY A 440 29.49 -2.38 19.38
N PHE A 441 28.20 -2.72 19.47
CA PHE A 441 27.55 -3.25 20.67
C PHE A 441 26.85 -4.59 20.42
N ARG A 442 26.17 -4.74 19.28
CA ARG A 442 25.48 -5.96 18.83
C ARG A 442 26.22 -6.62 17.68
N VAL A 443 26.50 -7.91 17.82
CA VAL A 443 26.88 -8.79 16.72
C VAL A 443 25.62 -9.45 16.18
N ALA A 444 25.43 -9.50 14.87
CA ALA A 444 24.41 -10.33 14.22
C ALA A 444 25.09 -11.36 13.31
N THR A 445 24.72 -12.63 13.41
CA THR A 445 25.31 -13.75 12.66
C THR A 445 24.26 -14.48 11.85
N GLY A 446 24.50 -14.67 10.54
CA GLY A 446 23.65 -15.44 9.63
C GLY A 446 24.29 -16.78 9.27
N SER A 447 23.52 -17.86 9.40
CA SER A 447 24.00 -19.24 9.35
C SER A 447 23.31 -20.09 8.29
N LEU A 448 23.93 -21.22 7.96
CA LEU A 448 23.36 -22.33 7.20
C LEU A 448 22.24 -23.08 7.97
N ASP A 449 22.14 -22.89 9.29
CA ASP A 449 21.01 -23.39 10.12
C ASP A 449 19.73 -22.55 10.01
N THR A 450 19.66 -21.68 9.00
CA THR A 450 18.56 -20.75 8.66
C THR A 450 18.19 -19.72 9.74
N SER A 451 18.84 -19.72 10.90
CA SER A 451 18.63 -18.69 11.93
C SER A 451 19.55 -17.48 11.73
N VAL A 452 19.13 -16.34 12.30
CA VAL A 452 20.01 -15.20 12.57
C VAL A 452 20.06 -14.95 14.07
N ARG A 453 21.25 -14.99 14.67
CA ARG A 453 21.42 -14.75 16.10
C ARG A 453 21.96 -13.35 16.36
N ILE A 454 21.46 -12.69 17.40
CA ILE A 454 21.97 -11.41 17.91
C ILE A 454 22.69 -11.65 19.23
N TRP A 455 23.84 -11.03 19.40
CA TRP A 455 24.72 -11.20 20.57
C TRP A 455 25.23 -9.86 21.07
N ASN A 456 25.43 -9.73 22.38
CA ASN A 456 26.16 -8.61 22.97
C ASN A 456 27.67 -8.81 22.79
N ALA A 457 28.35 -7.90 22.10
CA ALA A 457 29.79 -7.98 21.87
C ALA A 457 30.64 -7.81 23.15
N HIS A 458 30.07 -7.22 24.21
CA HIS A 458 30.77 -6.93 25.47
C HIS A 458 30.64 -8.04 26.51
N THR A 459 29.55 -8.82 26.48
CA THR A 459 29.30 -9.93 27.45
C THR A 459 29.30 -11.32 26.81
N GLY A 460 29.28 -11.41 25.48
CA GLY A 460 29.20 -12.68 24.74
C GLY A 460 27.79 -13.33 24.71
N GLU A 461 26.81 -12.75 25.39
CA GLU A 461 25.47 -13.33 25.56
C GLU A 461 24.64 -13.27 24.28
N CYS A 462 23.86 -14.32 24.00
CA CYS A 462 22.88 -14.34 22.93
C CYS A 462 21.62 -13.57 23.36
N GLN A 463 21.37 -12.42 22.75
CA GLN A 463 20.23 -11.55 23.07
C GLN A 463 18.94 -11.99 22.36
N ALA A 464 19.04 -12.54 21.15
CA ALA A 464 17.88 -12.99 20.38
C ALA A 464 18.23 -14.04 19.33
N VAL A 465 17.23 -14.85 18.96
CA VAL A 465 17.28 -15.78 17.81
C VAL A 465 16.15 -15.40 16.85
N LEU A 466 16.49 -14.71 15.76
CA LEU A 466 15.56 -14.26 14.74
C LEU A 466 15.31 -15.41 13.76
N GLN A 467 14.08 -15.94 13.76
CA GLN A 467 13.71 -17.15 13.03
C GLN A 467 12.84 -16.91 11.80
N GLY A 468 12.96 -17.79 10.81
CA GLY A 468 12.01 -17.91 9.71
C GLY A 468 12.57 -17.81 8.29
N HIS A 469 13.89 -17.72 8.08
CA HIS A 469 14.49 -18.08 6.79
C HIS A 469 14.38 -19.60 6.63
N THR A 470 14.20 -20.06 5.39
CA THR A 470 14.01 -21.49 5.05
C THR A 470 15.25 -22.11 4.40
N SER A 471 16.31 -21.31 4.26
CA SER A 471 17.61 -21.72 3.73
C SER A 471 18.71 -20.83 4.33
N LEU A 472 19.95 -21.03 3.88
CA LEU A 472 21.16 -20.29 4.26
C LEU A 472 20.93 -18.76 4.33
N VAL A 473 21.28 -18.12 5.44
CA VAL A 473 21.30 -16.64 5.53
C VAL A 473 22.65 -16.10 5.08
N GLY A 474 22.78 -15.91 3.76
CA GLY A 474 24.04 -15.55 3.11
C GLY A 474 24.40 -14.07 3.13
N GLN A 475 23.46 -13.16 3.42
CA GLN A 475 23.66 -11.71 3.41
C GLN A 475 23.12 -11.05 4.68
N LEU A 476 23.89 -10.14 5.28
CA LEU A 476 23.52 -9.32 6.45
C LEU A 476 24.02 -7.87 6.27
N GLN A 477 23.24 -6.89 6.68
CA GLN A 477 23.69 -5.54 7.01
C GLN A 477 22.94 -4.97 8.21
N MET A 478 23.59 -4.08 8.97
CA MET A 478 23.05 -3.45 10.18
C MET A 478 23.26 -1.92 10.12
N ARG A 479 22.23 -1.14 10.47
CA ARG A 479 22.30 0.32 10.67
C ARG A 479 21.31 0.75 11.76
N GLY A 480 21.80 1.39 12.82
CA GLY A 480 20.95 1.96 13.89
C GLY A 480 20.07 0.91 14.57
N GLY A 481 18.75 1.14 14.57
CA GLY A 481 17.76 0.20 15.09
C GLY A 481 17.39 -0.95 14.14
N THR A 482 18.01 -1.06 12.96
CA THR A 482 17.55 -1.92 11.85
C THR A 482 18.61 -2.91 11.38
N LEU A 483 18.19 -4.16 11.19
CA LEU A 483 18.95 -5.22 10.50
C LEU A 483 18.22 -5.60 9.20
N VAL A 484 18.94 -5.76 8.09
CA VAL A 484 18.41 -6.35 6.86
C VAL A 484 19.21 -7.62 6.53
N THR A 485 18.48 -8.67 6.15
CA THR A 485 19.01 -10.04 5.96
C THR A 485 18.53 -10.60 4.63
N GLY A 486 19.38 -11.31 3.89
CA GLY A 486 19.05 -11.96 2.62
C GLY A 486 19.34 -13.45 2.67
N GLY A 487 18.34 -14.26 2.34
CA GLY A 487 18.39 -15.71 2.36
C GLY A 487 18.66 -16.33 0.98
N SER A 488 19.18 -17.55 0.98
CA SER A 488 19.21 -18.40 -0.22
C SER A 488 17.84 -18.96 -0.59
N ASP A 489 16.81 -18.68 0.21
CA ASP A 489 15.39 -18.90 -0.09
C ASP A 489 14.77 -17.76 -0.93
N GLY A 490 15.60 -16.84 -1.45
CA GLY A 490 15.16 -15.69 -2.24
C GLY A 490 14.50 -14.56 -1.43
N SER A 491 14.33 -14.75 -0.11
CA SER A 491 13.68 -13.75 0.73
C SER A 491 14.67 -12.73 1.30
N VAL A 492 14.20 -11.48 1.43
CA VAL A 492 14.86 -10.43 2.20
C VAL A 492 13.98 -10.10 3.40
N ARG A 493 14.55 -10.01 4.60
CA ARG A 493 13.81 -9.57 5.80
C ARG A 493 14.49 -8.41 6.51
N VAL A 494 13.65 -7.48 6.95
CA VAL A 494 14.00 -6.32 7.77
C VAL A 494 13.57 -6.62 9.20
N TRP A 495 14.41 -6.34 10.19
CA TRP A 495 14.17 -6.60 11.61
C TRP A 495 14.47 -5.37 12.45
N SER A 496 13.69 -5.16 13.52
CA SER A 496 14.00 -4.21 14.58
C SER A 496 15.00 -4.86 15.55
N LEU A 497 16.11 -4.19 15.80
CA LEU A 497 17.11 -4.56 16.82
C LEU A 497 16.86 -3.92 18.18
N GLU A 498 15.72 -3.22 18.33
CA GLU A 498 15.19 -2.73 19.61
C GLU A 498 14.17 -3.72 20.18
N LYS A 499 13.36 -4.34 19.31
CA LYS A 499 12.29 -5.29 19.67
C LYS A 499 12.62 -6.74 19.33
N PHE A 500 13.70 -6.99 18.58
CA PHE A 500 14.08 -8.29 18.02
C PHE A 500 12.96 -8.98 17.21
N MET A 501 12.13 -8.18 16.54
CA MET A 501 10.98 -8.62 15.73
C MET A 501 11.17 -8.31 14.24
N PRO A 502 10.58 -9.11 13.33
CA PRO A 502 10.52 -8.76 11.91
C PRO A 502 9.64 -7.52 11.70
N ILE A 503 10.13 -6.60 10.87
CA ILE A 503 9.37 -5.45 10.36
C ILE A 503 8.76 -5.84 9.01
N HIS A 504 9.59 -6.35 8.09
CA HIS A 504 9.19 -6.71 6.73
C HIS A 504 9.67 -8.10 6.32
N ARG A 505 8.84 -8.83 5.59
CA ARG A 505 9.18 -10.07 4.88
C ARG A 505 8.96 -9.85 3.38
N LEU A 506 10.05 -9.76 2.62
CA LEU A 506 10.05 -9.49 1.19
C LEU A 506 10.32 -10.79 0.43
N ALA A 507 9.39 -11.22 -0.42
CA ALA A 507 9.65 -12.25 -1.43
C ALA A 507 10.42 -11.59 -2.57
N ALA A 508 11.75 -11.50 -2.41
CA ALA A 508 12.52 -10.55 -3.18
C ALA A 508 12.94 -11.08 -4.56
N HIS A 509 13.34 -12.35 -4.61
CA HIS A 509 13.87 -13.01 -5.80
C HIS A 509 13.34 -14.45 -5.88
N ASP A 510 13.23 -14.99 -7.10
CA ASP A 510 12.77 -16.36 -7.33
C ASP A 510 13.83 -17.42 -6.91
N ASN A 511 15.08 -16.97 -6.74
CA ASN A 511 16.25 -17.76 -6.33
C ASN A 511 17.09 -16.97 -5.30
N SER A 512 18.10 -17.61 -4.71
CA SER A 512 19.02 -17.04 -3.70
C SER A 512 19.43 -15.58 -3.91
N VAL A 513 19.31 -14.77 -2.86
CA VAL A 513 19.80 -13.39 -2.79
C VAL A 513 21.33 -13.40 -2.81
N THR A 514 21.94 -12.86 -3.86
CA THR A 514 23.40 -12.86 -4.07
C THR A 514 24.08 -11.61 -3.55
N SER A 515 23.34 -10.50 -3.44
CA SER A 515 23.83 -9.23 -2.94
C SER A 515 22.71 -8.45 -2.27
N LEU A 516 23.05 -7.75 -1.19
CA LEU A 516 22.12 -6.94 -0.42
C LEU A 516 22.85 -5.68 0.08
N GLN A 517 22.25 -4.51 -0.11
CA GLN A 517 22.68 -3.25 0.49
C GLN A 517 21.44 -2.46 0.95
N PHE A 518 21.54 -1.65 2.00
CA PHE A 518 20.48 -0.70 2.35
C PHE A 518 20.98 0.63 2.93
N ASP A 519 20.21 1.69 2.71
CA ASP A 519 20.37 2.99 3.35
C ASP A 519 19.17 3.32 4.24
N ASP A 520 19.09 4.54 4.76
CA ASP A 520 18.08 4.97 5.73
C ASP A 520 16.65 5.04 5.12
N THR A 521 16.50 4.77 3.83
CA THR A 521 15.27 4.93 3.02
C THR A 521 14.97 3.78 2.06
N ARG A 522 15.99 3.09 1.54
CA ARG A 522 15.85 2.08 0.47
C ARG A 522 16.72 0.84 0.69
N ILE A 523 16.22 -0.32 0.26
CA ILE A 523 16.97 -1.58 0.16
C ILE A 523 17.20 -1.86 -1.32
N VAL A 524 18.41 -2.32 -1.67
CA VAL A 524 18.72 -2.81 -3.01
C VAL A 524 19.19 -4.26 -2.91
N SER A 525 18.47 -5.16 -3.57
CA SER A 525 18.75 -6.60 -3.60
C SER A 525 19.11 -7.07 -5.02
N GLY A 526 20.11 -7.95 -5.13
CA GLY A 526 20.46 -8.66 -6.35
C GLY A 526 20.27 -10.17 -6.14
N GLY A 527 19.77 -10.86 -7.16
CA GLY A 527 19.43 -12.28 -7.07
C GLY A 527 20.06 -13.17 -8.13
N SER A 528 19.99 -14.48 -7.87
CA SER A 528 20.33 -15.53 -8.84
C SER A 528 19.22 -15.73 -9.90
N ASP A 529 18.19 -14.89 -9.89
CA ASP A 529 17.15 -14.73 -10.90
C ASP A 529 17.53 -13.72 -12.00
N GLY A 530 18.76 -13.17 -11.94
CA GLY A 530 19.24 -12.17 -12.89
C GLY A 530 18.76 -10.75 -12.63
N ARG A 531 18.02 -10.50 -11.55
CA ARG A 531 17.37 -9.20 -11.29
C ARG A 531 18.07 -8.37 -10.23
N VAL A 532 17.90 -7.04 -10.33
CA VAL A 532 18.21 -6.08 -9.26
C VAL A 532 16.94 -5.33 -8.90
N LYS A 533 16.53 -5.36 -7.63
CA LYS A 533 15.27 -4.80 -7.14
C LYS A 533 15.52 -3.75 -6.07
N VAL A 534 14.74 -2.67 -6.10
CA VAL A 534 14.79 -1.56 -5.15
C VAL A 534 13.49 -1.53 -4.35
N TRP A 535 13.60 -1.48 -3.02
CA TRP A 535 12.47 -1.52 -2.08
C TRP A 535 12.51 -0.29 -1.18
N ASP A 536 11.34 0.23 -0.80
CA ASP A 536 11.22 1.29 0.20
C ASP A 536 11.34 0.67 1.60
N LEU A 537 12.34 1.08 2.38
CA LEU A 537 12.67 0.46 3.67
C LEU A 537 11.52 0.57 4.68
N ARG A 538 10.77 1.68 4.63
CA ARG A 538 9.73 2.01 5.61
C ARG A 538 8.47 1.21 5.35
N THR A 539 8.05 1.08 4.10
CA THR A 539 6.80 0.41 3.71
C THR A 539 6.98 -1.06 3.30
N GLY A 540 8.19 -1.47 2.94
CA GLY A 540 8.47 -2.82 2.42
C GLY A 540 8.01 -3.04 0.97
N HIS A 541 7.45 -2.03 0.29
CA HIS A 541 7.01 -2.18 -1.10
C HIS A 541 8.19 -2.18 -2.08
N LEU A 542 8.05 -2.98 -3.14
CA LEU A 542 8.89 -2.91 -4.33
C LEU A 542 8.67 -1.54 -5.00
N VAL A 543 9.74 -0.76 -5.15
CA VAL A 543 9.72 0.52 -5.85
C VAL A 543 9.87 0.30 -7.36
N ARG A 544 10.87 -0.50 -7.75
CA ARG A 544 11.13 -0.90 -9.14
C ARG A 544 12.13 -2.05 -9.22
N GLU A 545 12.21 -2.66 -10.39
CA GLU A 545 13.41 -3.39 -10.82
C GLU A 545 14.34 -2.40 -11.57
N LEU A 546 15.65 -2.48 -11.32
CA LEU A 546 16.69 -1.76 -12.11
C LEU A 546 17.20 -2.67 -13.24
N ILE A 547 17.42 -3.95 -12.93
CA ILE A 547 17.71 -4.98 -13.92
C ILE A 547 16.57 -5.99 -13.92
N THR A 548 15.91 -6.13 -15.06
CA THR A 548 14.83 -7.11 -15.33
C THR A 548 15.31 -8.30 -16.16
N HIS A 549 16.36 -8.11 -16.97
CA HIS A 549 16.87 -9.11 -17.90
C HIS A 549 18.37 -9.38 -17.66
N GLY A 550 18.66 -10.54 -17.09
CA GLY A 550 20.00 -11.10 -16.91
C GLY A 550 19.93 -12.59 -16.58
N GLU A 551 21.04 -13.30 -16.64
CA GLU A 551 21.15 -14.71 -16.25
C GLU A 551 21.36 -14.85 -14.73
N ALA A 552 22.20 -13.98 -14.15
CA ALA A 552 22.46 -13.91 -12.71
C ALA A 552 23.01 -12.53 -12.34
N VAL A 553 22.76 -12.05 -11.12
CA VAL A 553 23.50 -10.93 -10.53
C VAL A 553 24.49 -11.49 -9.50
N TRP A 554 25.74 -11.07 -9.54
CA TRP A 554 26.75 -11.49 -8.57
C TRP A 554 26.93 -10.52 -7.41
N ARG A 555 26.89 -9.21 -7.68
CA ARG A 555 27.07 -8.13 -6.70
C ARG A 555 26.34 -6.86 -7.11
N VAL A 556 25.92 -6.11 -6.10
CA VAL A 556 25.39 -4.74 -6.22
C VAL A 556 25.99 -3.90 -5.09
N ALA A 557 26.50 -2.72 -5.43
CA ALA A 557 27.01 -1.71 -4.49
C ALA A 557 26.41 -0.35 -4.86
N PHE A 558 25.96 0.45 -3.88
CA PHE A 558 25.39 1.77 -4.16
C PHE A 558 25.81 2.86 -3.16
N GLU A 559 26.06 4.05 -3.71
CA GLU A 559 26.07 5.33 -3.01
C GLU A 559 24.72 6.05 -3.22
N GLU A 560 24.49 7.11 -2.46
CA GLU A 560 23.29 7.96 -2.50
C GLU A 560 22.85 8.35 -3.93
N GLU A 561 23.78 8.64 -4.84
CA GLU A 561 23.50 9.05 -6.22
C GLU A 561 23.92 8.02 -7.29
N LYS A 562 24.53 6.88 -6.94
CA LYS A 562 25.04 5.90 -7.92
C LYS A 562 24.85 4.45 -7.48
N CYS A 563 24.44 3.58 -8.38
CA CYS A 563 24.35 2.14 -8.15
C CYS A 563 25.15 1.38 -9.21
N VAL A 564 26.04 0.48 -8.79
CA VAL A 564 26.80 -0.41 -9.67
C VAL A 564 26.31 -1.83 -9.46
N ALA A 565 25.86 -2.47 -10.54
CA ALA A 565 25.45 -3.87 -10.54
C ALA A 565 26.34 -4.70 -11.48
N MET A 566 26.77 -5.85 -11.00
CA MET A 566 27.59 -6.81 -11.74
C MET A 566 26.75 -8.05 -12.06
N ALA A 567 26.48 -8.28 -13.34
CA ALA A 567 25.55 -9.30 -13.84
C ALA A 567 26.11 -10.10 -15.01
N LEU A 568 25.66 -11.34 -15.13
CA LEU A 568 25.85 -12.20 -16.29
C LEU A 568 24.75 -11.90 -17.31
N LYS A 569 25.12 -11.52 -18.54
CA LYS A 569 24.19 -11.27 -19.65
C LYS A 569 24.76 -11.76 -20.97
N ASN A 570 23.99 -12.56 -21.71
CA ASN A 570 24.41 -13.27 -22.92
C ASN A 570 25.73 -14.03 -22.68
N SER A 571 25.81 -14.69 -21.52
CA SER A 571 26.98 -15.38 -20.96
C SER A 571 28.26 -14.53 -20.85
N ARG A 572 28.14 -13.20 -20.74
CA ARG A 572 29.24 -12.25 -20.53
C ARG A 572 29.13 -11.48 -19.22
N THR A 573 30.28 -11.13 -18.65
CA THR A 573 30.41 -10.34 -17.41
C THR A 573 30.19 -8.85 -17.70
N VAL A 574 29.03 -8.35 -17.30
CA VAL A 574 28.55 -6.98 -17.57
C VAL A 574 28.47 -6.18 -16.28
N MET A 575 28.93 -4.92 -16.34
CA MET A 575 28.76 -3.89 -15.33
C MET A 575 27.68 -2.90 -15.79
N GLU A 576 26.71 -2.62 -14.95
CA GLU A 576 25.77 -1.51 -15.14
C GLU A 576 26.01 -0.43 -14.10
N VAL A 577 26.36 0.76 -14.58
CA VAL A 577 26.57 1.95 -13.76
C VAL A 577 25.35 2.86 -13.89
N TRP A 578 24.49 2.82 -12.88
CA TRP A 578 23.34 3.70 -12.75
C TRP A 578 23.73 4.99 -12.02
N SER A 579 23.37 6.13 -12.60
CA SER A 579 23.52 7.46 -12.01
C SER A 579 22.16 8.11 -11.78
N PHE A 580 21.92 8.58 -10.57
CA PHE A 580 20.70 9.24 -10.10
C PHE A 580 20.93 10.73 -9.77
N SER A 581 22.17 11.23 -9.91
CA SER A 581 22.48 12.66 -9.81
C SER A 581 21.63 13.47 -10.80
N PRO A 582 20.94 14.55 -10.37
CA PRO A 582 20.22 15.43 -11.28
C PRO A 582 21.18 16.22 -12.20
N PRO A 583 20.72 16.68 -13.36
CA PRO A 583 21.51 17.56 -14.24
C PRO A 583 21.97 18.85 -13.52
N GLU A 584 23.18 19.31 -13.84
CA GLU A 584 23.79 20.50 -13.22
C GLU A 584 22.94 21.77 -13.41
N ASP A 585 22.33 21.93 -14.59
CA ASP A 585 21.40 23.01 -14.94
C ASP A 585 20.15 23.03 -14.03
N MET A 586 19.68 21.88 -13.56
CA MET A 586 18.54 21.80 -12.64
C MET A 586 18.89 22.20 -11.22
N LEU A 587 20.17 22.20 -10.82
CA LEU A 587 20.60 22.56 -9.47
C LEU A 587 20.82 24.06 -9.27
N ILE A 588 21.09 24.83 -10.33
CA ILE A 588 21.39 26.26 -10.24
C ILE A 588 20.12 27.08 -9.91
N GLU A 589 20.04 27.64 -8.70
CA GLU A 589 19.08 28.71 -8.40
C GLU A 589 19.56 30.04 -9.00
N ARG A 590 18.91 30.49 -10.09
CA ARG A 590 19.17 31.81 -10.69
C ARG A 590 18.72 32.92 -9.73
N SER A 591 19.67 33.68 -9.17
CA SER A 591 19.38 34.76 -8.23
C SER A 591 18.81 35.99 -8.93
N PRO A 592 17.96 36.81 -8.28
CA PRO A 592 17.49 38.08 -8.86
C PRO A 592 18.63 39.05 -9.19
N LEU A 593 19.75 38.97 -8.46
CA LEU A 593 20.91 39.85 -8.63
C LEU A 593 21.76 39.48 -9.86
N SER A 594 21.81 38.19 -10.24
CA SER A 594 22.55 37.77 -11.44
C SER A 594 21.98 38.34 -12.75
N LEU A 595 20.70 38.69 -12.79
CA LEU A 595 20.05 39.37 -13.93
C LEU A 595 20.58 40.79 -14.19
N LYS A 596 21.31 41.41 -13.26
CA LYS A 596 21.98 42.71 -13.45
C LYS A 596 23.44 42.62 -13.90
N ARG A 597 24.02 41.42 -14.06
CA ARG A 597 25.49 41.26 -14.28
C ARG A 597 25.88 40.45 -15.52
N THR A 598 24.92 40.12 -16.39
CA THR A 598 25.14 39.42 -17.66
C THR A 598 24.56 40.19 -18.86
N LEU A 599 24.57 41.52 -18.79
CA LEU A 599 24.26 42.44 -19.91
C LEU A 599 25.48 43.28 -20.34
N ASP A 600 26.54 43.33 -19.52
CA ASP A 600 27.74 44.17 -19.76
C ASP A 600 28.92 43.39 -20.38
N ALA A 601 28.66 42.38 -21.22
CA ALA A 601 29.71 41.60 -21.88
C ALA A 601 29.35 41.24 -23.33
N SER A 602 30.27 41.58 -24.24
CA SER A 602 30.25 41.30 -25.69
C SER A 602 29.01 41.75 -26.49
N VAL A 603 29.09 43.00 -27.00
CA VAL A 603 28.47 43.40 -28.27
C VAL A 603 29.53 44.11 -29.11
N PRO A 604 29.85 43.64 -30.32
CA PRO A 604 30.46 44.43 -31.38
C PRO A 604 29.42 44.81 -32.45
N ASP A 605 29.58 45.99 -33.07
CA ASP A 605 28.95 46.42 -34.34
C ASP A 605 27.40 46.40 -34.43
N ARG A 606 26.67 47.51 -34.67
CA ARG A 606 26.90 48.64 -35.61
C ARG A 606 26.01 49.87 -35.21
N PRO A 607 25.93 51.02 -35.94
CA PRO A 607 26.14 52.31 -35.28
C PRO A 607 25.06 53.39 -35.42
N GLN A 608 25.17 54.40 -34.54
CA GLN A 608 24.89 55.84 -34.75
C GLN A 608 23.56 56.28 -35.40
N SER A 609 22.61 56.72 -34.57
CA SER A 609 22.29 58.16 -34.40
C SER A 609 21.19 58.35 -33.33
N ALA A 610 21.01 59.47 -32.64
CA ALA A 610 21.91 60.50 -32.09
C ALA A 610 21.08 61.39 -31.12
N PHE A 611 21.73 62.15 -30.20
CA PHE A 611 21.14 63.19 -29.31
C PHE A 611 20.02 62.74 -28.34
N VAL A 612 20.32 62.32 -27.10
CA VAL A 612 20.69 63.19 -25.95
C VAL A 612 19.69 64.30 -25.65
N LEU A 613 19.02 64.20 -24.48
CA LEU A 613 18.96 65.29 -23.50
C LEU A 613 18.50 64.80 -22.10
N ASP A 614 19.30 65.10 -21.08
CA ASP A 614 18.91 65.07 -19.66
C ASP A 614 17.99 66.29 -19.33
N TYR A 615 17.46 66.58 -18.12
CA TYR A 615 17.79 66.15 -16.75
C TYR A 615 16.62 66.48 -15.79
N ARG A 616 16.64 65.88 -14.58
CA ARG A 616 16.14 66.37 -13.26
C ARG A 616 14.72 66.04 -12.75
N ASN A 617 14.78 65.37 -11.59
CA ASN A 617 14.00 65.56 -10.35
C ASN A 617 12.60 64.94 -10.20
N ALA A 618 12.35 64.51 -8.96
CA ALA A 618 11.08 64.00 -8.41
C ALA A 618 10.13 65.19 -8.06
N ASP A 619 8.82 65.02 -7.82
CA ASP A 619 8.18 64.07 -6.89
C ASP A 619 6.71 63.72 -7.24
N ASN A 620 6.21 62.67 -6.57
CA ASN A 620 4.80 62.36 -6.27
C ASN A 620 3.76 62.09 -7.40
N ALA A 621 3.34 60.81 -7.43
CA ALA A 621 1.95 60.33 -7.37
C ALA A 621 1.05 60.28 -8.63
N SER A 622 0.09 59.34 -8.54
CA SER A 622 -1.07 59.05 -9.42
C SER A 622 -0.84 58.38 -10.80
N ILE A 623 -1.23 57.10 -10.84
CA ILE A 623 -2.04 56.40 -11.86
C ILE A 623 -2.07 56.98 -13.29
N MET A 624 -1.55 56.21 -14.25
CA MET A 624 -2.24 55.89 -15.52
C MET A 624 -1.84 54.48 -15.99
N ASP A 625 -2.75 53.83 -16.72
CA ASP A 625 -2.52 52.55 -17.39
C ASP A 625 -1.67 52.71 -18.67
N VAL A 626 -0.94 51.67 -19.06
CA VAL A 626 -0.29 51.54 -20.37
C VAL A 626 -0.49 50.13 -20.89
N GLU A 627 -1.04 50.01 -22.10
CA GLU A 627 -1.21 48.73 -22.80
C GLU A 627 0.15 48.19 -23.30
N MET A 628 0.25 46.86 -23.40
CA MET A 628 1.36 46.20 -24.11
C MET A 628 0.80 45.14 -25.06
N SER A 629 0.51 45.56 -26.28
CA SER A 629 0.32 44.68 -27.43
C SER A 629 1.67 44.18 -27.94
N ASP A 630 2.02 42.91 -27.67
CA ASP A 630 2.56 41.98 -28.67
C ASP A 630 2.99 40.64 -28.05
N ALA A 631 2.32 39.56 -28.47
CA ALA A 631 2.81 38.18 -28.34
C ALA A 631 2.12 37.30 -29.40
N GLY A 632 2.90 36.77 -30.36
CA GLY A 632 2.41 35.84 -31.38
C GLY A 632 1.98 34.48 -30.81
N PRO A 633 1.24 33.67 -31.60
CA PRO A 633 0.50 32.52 -31.08
C PRO A 633 1.39 31.32 -30.72
N SER A 634 1.09 30.69 -29.57
CA SER A 634 1.54 29.34 -29.25
C SER A 634 0.57 28.32 -29.85
N THR A 635 1.09 27.34 -30.59
CA THR A 635 0.29 26.37 -31.35
C THR A 635 -0.02 25.10 -30.55
N ALA A 636 -1.30 24.89 -30.26
CA ALA A 636 -1.88 23.58 -29.92
C ALA A 636 -3.35 23.56 -30.38
N PRO A 637 -3.84 22.50 -31.05
CA PRO A 637 -5.17 22.49 -31.65
C PRO A 637 -6.29 22.29 -30.62
N LEU A 638 -7.38 23.05 -30.76
CA LEU A 638 -8.65 22.82 -30.07
C LEU A 638 -9.45 21.73 -30.79
N GLN A 639 -9.85 20.67 -30.09
CA GLN A 639 -10.93 19.80 -30.55
C GLN A 639 -12.26 20.35 -30.02
N GLN A 640 -13.04 20.95 -30.91
CA GLN A 640 -14.42 21.34 -30.63
C GLN A 640 -15.34 20.12 -30.72
N THR A 641 -16.18 19.93 -29.70
CA THR A 641 -17.41 19.14 -29.83
C THR A 641 -18.45 19.95 -30.60
N ASN A 642 -19.17 19.31 -31.51
CA ASN A 642 -20.52 19.73 -31.88
C ASN A 642 -21.34 18.54 -32.38
N ALA A 643 -22.65 18.57 -32.10
CA ALA A 643 -23.66 17.79 -32.80
C ALA A 643 -24.01 18.51 -34.13
N GLU A 644 -24.81 18.01 -35.08
CA GLU A 644 -26.09 17.30 -34.95
C GLU A 644 -26.46 16.48 -36.20
N SER A 645 -27.50 15.66 -36.04
CA SER A 645 -28.60 15.41 -37.00
C SER A 645 -28.40 14.65 -38.34
N LEU A 646 -29.08 13.49 -38.39
CA LEU A 646 -30.06 13.05 -39.40
C LEU A 646 -29.65 12.38 -40.76
N PHE A 647 -30.27 11.20 -40.94
CA PHE A 647 -30.87 10.59 -42.15
C PHE A 647 -30.09 9.69 -43.16
N PHE A 648 -30.72 8.53 -43.39
CA PHE A 648 -30.75 7.60 -44.55
C PHE A 648 -29.47 7.03 -45.23
N ASN A 649 -29.19 5.73 -44.97
CA ASN A 649 -29.39 4.56 -45.88
C ASN A 649 -29.06 4.65 -47.40
N PRO A 650 -28.76 3.51 -48.09
CA PRO A 650 -27.91 2.34 -47.77
C PRO A 650 -27.01 1.96 -48.99
N SER A 651 -26.73 0.65 -49.22
CA SER A 651 -26.08 0.06 -50.42
C SER A 651 -24.54 0.27 -50.52
N ASP A 652 -23.71 -0.62 -51.09
CA ASP A 652 -23.89 -2.00 -51.61
C ASP A 652 -22.59 -2.83 -51.38
N GLY A 653 -22.65 -4.16 -51.60
CA GLY A 653 -21.45 -5.02 -51.78
C GLY A 653 -21.27 -5.40 -53.26
N PRO A 654 -20.62 -6.53 -53.62
CA PRO A 654 -19.71 -7.41 -52.86
C PRO A 654 -18.36 -7.60 -53.61
N GLU A 655 -17.51 -8.56 -53.21
CA GLU A 655 -16.97 -9.66 -54.06
C GLU A 655 -15.90 -10.50 -53.33
N SER A 656 -15.38 -11.57 -53.95
CA SER A 656 -14.71 -12.68 -53.24
C SER A 656 -13.63 -13.41 -54.13
N PRO A 657 -13.05 -14.58 -53.74
CA PRO A 657 -11.63 -14.91 -53.98
C PRO A 657 -11.35 -15.62 -55.33
N PRO A 658 -10.10 -16.07 -55.57
CA PRO A 658 -9.88 -17.54 -55.44
C PRO A 658 -8.44 -18.03 -55.07
N ARG A 659 -8.36 -19.20 -54.39
CA ARG A 659 -7.55 -20.44 -54.68
C ARG A 659 -6.01 -20.33 -54.95
N THR A 660 -5.11 -21.31 -54.77
CA THR A 660 -5.02 -22.70 -54.20
C THR A 660 -3.49 -23.01 -53.97
N GLN A 661 -2.91 -24.19 -53.64
CA GLN A 661 -3.35 -25.60 -53.62
C GLN A 661 -2.55 -26.49 -52.62
N SER A 662 -2.66 -27.81 -52.82
CA SER A 662 -2.09 -29.00 -52.15
C SER A 662 -0.56 -29.20 -52.20
N PHE A 663 -0.03 -29.99 -51.25
CA PHE A 663 0.43 -31.38 -51.53
C PHE A 663 0.49 -32.25 -50.25
N THR A 664 0.52 -33.57 -50.41
CA THR A 664 0.62 -34.60 -49.34
C THR A 664 1.69 -35.64 -49.70
N MET A 665 2.08 -36.54 -48.77
CA MET A 665 2.18 -38.02 -48.99
C MET A 665 2.82 -38.82 -47.83
N PHE A 666 2.34 -40.07 -47.67
CA PHE A 666 2.92 -41.28 -47.03
C PHE A 666 3.32 -41.32 -45.51
N SER A 667 3.38 -42.50 -44.84
CA SER A 667 2.35 -43.56 -44.62
C SER A 667 2.81 -44.73 -43.72
N ARG A 668 1.83 -45.41 -43.06
CA ARG A 668 1.74 -46.85 -42.73
C ARG A 668 2.71 -47.53 -41.72
N ALA A 669 2.11 -48.06 -40.64
CA ALA A 669 2.25 -49.44 -40.13
C ALA A 669 0.90 -49.88 -39.50
N THR A 670 0.64 -51.16 -39.16
CA THR A 670 -0.77 -51.62 -38.92
C THR A 670 -0.99 -52.89 -38.07
N ARG A 671 -2.15 -52.94 -37.37
CA ARG A 671 -2.82 -54.13 -36.74
C ARG A 671 -2.12 -54.70 -35.46
N ILE A 672 -2.72 -55.51 -34.58
CA ILE A 672 -3.86 -56.48 -34.62
C ILE A 672 -4.89 -56.25 -33.46
N THR A 673 -6.01 -56.98 -33.46
CA THR A 673 -7.31 -56.73 -32.79
C THR A 673 -7.70 -57.69 -31.65
N ARG A 674 -8.59 -57.22 -30.74
CA ARG A 674 -9.77 -57.87 -30.11
C ARG A 674 -10.27 -57.02 -28.92
N ALA A 675 -11.53 -57.07 -28.41
CA ALA A 675 -12.88 -57.25 -28.97
C ALA A 675 -13.91 -56.98 -27.82
N LEU A 676 -15.14 -56.54 -28.12
CA LEU A 676 -16.21 -56.22 -27.14
C LEU A 676 -17.09 -57.45 -26.80
N PRO A 677 -17.98 -57.37 -25.77
CA PRO A 677 -19.35 -56.87 -25.99
C PRO A 677 -19.82 -55.83 -24.94
N LEU A 678 -20.78 -54.90 -25.13
CA LEU A 678 -21.94 -54.65 -26.02
C LEU A 678 -23.35 -55.08 -25.52
N ARG A 679 -24.14 -54.09 -25.05
CA ARG A 679 -25.59 -53.80 -25.29
C ARG A 679 -26.20 -53.03 -24.07
N ALA A 680 -27.16 -52.11 -24.20
CA ALA A 680 -27.69 -51.38 -25.37
C ALA A 680 -28.45 -50.08 -24.97
N SER A 681 -28.41 -49.08 -25.88
CA SER A 681 -29.37 -48.00 -26.24
C SER A 681 -30.80 -47.98 -25.61
N PRO A 682 -31.47 -46.81 -25.47
CA PRO A 682 -31.47 -45.73 -26.47
C PRO A 682 -31.35 -44.27 -25.98
N SER A 683 -31.31 -43.34 -26.93
CA SER A 683 -31.10 -41.90 -26.77
C SER A 683 -32.39 -41.10 -26.56
N ALA A 684 -32.32 -40.07 -25.70
CA ALA A 684 -33.18 -38.88 -25.75
C ALA A 684 -32.38 -37.67 -26.27
N ALA A 685 -33.06 -36.63 -26.75
CA ALA A 685 -32.42 -35.51 -27.44
C ALA A 685 -31.60 -34.61 -26.51
N VAL A 686 -30.42 -34.16 -26.97
CA VAL A 686 -29.66 -33.10 -26.31
C VAL A 686 -30.33 -31.76 -26.59
N SER A 687 -31.14 -31.29 -25.64
CA SER A 687 -31.55 -29.89 -25.59
C SER A 687 -30.33 -29.02 -25.32
N SER A 688 -30.16 -27.94 -26.08
CA SER A 688 -29.11 -26.95 -25.84
C SER A 688 -29.49 -26.08 -24.63
N ILE A 689 -29.20 -26.57 -23.42
CA ILE A 689 -29.37 -25.80 -22.19
C ILE A 689 -28.40 -24.61 -22.23
N ALA A 690 -28.95 -23.44 -22.55
CA ALA A 690 -28.25 -22.18 -22.34
C ALA A 690 -28.02 -22.02 -20.83
N ARG A 691 -26.77 -21.80 -20.41
CA ARG A 691 -26.45 -21.48 -19.02
C ARG A 691 -27.04 -20.11 -18.66
N ARG A 692 -28.24 -20.13 -18.07
CA ARG A 692 -28.82 -18.96 -17.40
C ARG A 692 -27.96 -18.62 -16.17
N THR A 693 -28.02 -17.36 -15.74
CA THR A 693 -27.19 -16.80 -14.67
C THR A 693 -28.12 -16.21 -13.62
N VAL A 694 -27.82 -16.36 -12.33
CA VAL A 694 -28.65 -15.80 -11.25
C VAL A 694 -28.93 -14.31 -11.47
N THR A 695 -30.21 -13.97 -11.54
CA THR A 695 -30.72 -12.61 -11.71
C THR A 695 -31.01 -11.95 -10.35
N THR A 696 -31.59 -10.75 -10.39
CA THR A 696 -32.04 -9.99 -9.20
C THR A 696 -33.55 -9.79 -9.20
N ASP A 697 -34.29 -10.60 -9.96
CA ASP A 697 -35.75 -10.45 -10.09
C ASP A 697 -36.44 -10.84 -8.78
N ALA A 698 -37.11 -9.89 -8.15
CA ALA A 698 -37.79 -10.10 -6.87
C ALA A 698 -39.19 -10.72 -7.02
N ALA A 699 -39.70 -10.85 -8.26
CA ALA A 699 -41.03 -11.38 -8.58
C ALA A 699 -40.96 -12.69 -9.40
N SER A 700 -39.91 -13.49 -9.18
CA SER A 700 -39.56 -14.62 -10.06
C SER A 700 -40.33 -15.93 -9.80
N ALA A 701 -40.95 -16.09 -8.64
CA ALA A 701 -41.59 -17.33 -8.21
C ALA A 701 -43.02 -17.51 -8.77
N GLN A 702 -43.47 -18.76 -8.89
CA GLN A 702 -44.74 -19.14 -9.51
C GLN A 702 -45.52 -20.14 -8.65
N VAL A 703 -46.85 -20.03 -8.71
CA VAL A 703 -47.82 -20.87 -8.00
C VAL A 703 -49.01 -21.11 -8.92
N ASP A 704 -49.54 -22.33 -8.97
CA ASP A 704 -50.88 -22.54 -9.53
C ASP A 704 -51.90 -21.92 -8.56
N ARG A 705 -52.56 -20.84 -8.97
CA ARG A 705 -53.52 -20.11 -8.13
C ARG A 705 -54.70 -20.98 -7.64
N SER A 706 -54.99 -22.12 -8.27
CA SER A 706 -55.98 -23.09 -7.79
C SER A 706 -55.50 -23.95 -6.61
N SER A 707 -54.18 -24.02 -6.39
CA SER A 707 -53.55 -24.76 -5.28
C SER A 707 -53.41 -23.94 -3.98
N VAL A 708 -53.74 -22.65 -4.00
CA VAL A 708 -53.64 -21.76 -2.84
C VAL A 708 -54.84 -21.97 -1.91
N PRO A 709 -54.67 -22.46 -0.66
CA PRO A 709 -55.77 -22.74 0.25
C PRO A 709 -56.49 -21.46 0.72
N GLN A 710 -57.70 -21.63 1.26
CA GLN A 710 -58.39 -20.52 1.94
C GLN A 710 -57.92 -20.33 3.39
N SER A 711 -57.41 -21.38 4.04
CA SER A 711 -56.83 -21.31 5.38
C SER A 711 -55.51 -20.54 5.39
N GLU A 712 -55.19 -19.87 6.51
CA GLU A 712 -53.95 -19.10 6.65
C GLU A 712 -52.73 -19.94 7.02
N ASP A 713 -52.95 -21.00 7.81
CA ASP A 713 -51.94 -21.89 8.37
C ASP A 713 -51.70 -23.15 7.51
N GLU A 714 -52.47 -23.35 6.44
CA GLU A 714 -52.35 -24.50 5.54
C GLU A 714 -51.21 -24.28 4.52
N PRO A 715 -50.26 -25.21 4.38
CA PRO A 715 -49.12 -25.05 3.49
C PRO A 715 -49.48 -25.30 2.03
N PHE A 716 -48.90 -24.51 1.13
CA PHE A 716 -48.96 -24.72 -0.32
C PHE A 716 -47.57 -24.57 -0.94
N GLN A 717 -47.39 -25.16 -2.11
CA GLN A 717 -46.09 -25.27 -2.75
C GLN A 717 -45.85 -24.15 -3.76
N VAL A 718 -44.77 -23.40 -3.56
CA VAL A 718 -44.24 -22.39 -4.49
C VAL A 718 -43.14 -23.02 -5.33
N THR A 719 -43.14 -22.73 -6.63
CA THR A 719 -42.05 -23.06 -7.55
C THR A 719 -41.19 -21.80 -7.77
N LEU A 720 -39.92 -21.88 -7.40
CA LEU A 720 -38.91 -20.86 -7.64
C LEU A 720 -38.44 -20.89 -9.11
N SER A 721 -37.89 -19.78 -9.60
CA SER A 721 -37.33 -19.70 -10.95
C SER A 721 -36.07 -20.56 -11.09
N ASP A 722 -35.84 -21.13 -12.28
CA ASP A 722 -34.55 -21.73 -12.67
C ASP A 722 -33.36 -20.80 -12.35
N GLU A 723 -33.58 -19.49 -12.41
CA GLU A 723 -32.59 -18.43 -12.19
C GLU A 723 -32.43 -18.00 -10.72
N SER A 724 -33.16 -18.60 -9.77
CA SER A 724 -32.99 -18.33 -8.33
C SER A 724 -31.64 -18.83 -7.80
N PHE A 725 -31.04 -19.86 -8.43
CA PHE A 725 -29.83 -20.57 -7.97
C PHE A 725 -28.80 -20.83 -9.08
N GLU A 726 -27.52 -20.85 -8.71
CA GLU A 726 -26.39 -21.26 -9.55
C GLU A 726 -25.33 -21.94 -8.67
N THR A 727 -24.96 -23.19 -8.99
CA THR A 727 -24.15 -24.05 -8.10
C THR A 727 -22.70 -24.26 -8.55
N TYR A 728 -21.85 -24.59 -7.58
CA TYR A 728 -20.46 -25.00 -7.75
C TYR A 728 -20.15 -26.19 -6.83
N GLU A 729 -19.72 -27.32 -7.41
CA GLU A 729 -19.48 -28.59 -6.68
C GLU A 729 -20.66 -29.05 -5.78
N LEU A 730 -21.89 -28.68 -6.17
CA LEU A 730 -23.12 -28.85 -5.41
C LEU A 730 -24.30 -29.16 -6.36
N ASP A 731 -25.18 -30.07 -5.97
CA ASP A 731 -26.48 -30.24 -6.63
C ASP A 731 -27.42 -29.07 -6.29
N PRO A 732 -28.30 -28.64 -7.20
CA PRO A 732 -29.19 -27.50 -6.93
C PRO A 732 -30.14 -27.79 -5.77
N PRO A 733 -30.44 -26.79 -4.91
CA PRO A 733 -31.53 -26.90 -3.94
C PRO A 733 -32.86 -27.22 -4.63
N PRO A 734 -33.84 -27.80 -3.92
CA PRO A 734 -35.19 -27.93 -4.43
C PRO A 734 -35.74 -26.57 -4.88
N TYR A 735 -36.13 -26.48 -6.16
CA TYR A 735 -36.86 -25.32 -6.69
C TYR A 735 -38.32 -25.28 -6.22
N THR A 736 -38.76 -26.23 -5.39
CA THR A 736 -40.06 -26.22 -4.73
C THR A 736 -39.92 -25.92 -3.24
N LEU A 737 -40.77 -25.02 -2.74
CA LEU A 737 -40.77 -24.57 -1.34
C LEU A 737 -42.20 -24.51 -0.81
N ASP A 738 -42.46 -25.23 0.28
CA ASP A 738 -43.73 -25.14 0.98
C ASP A 738 -43.75 -23.89 1.89
N VAL A 739 -44.81 -23.10 1.80
CA VAL A 739 -45.05 -21.85 2.55
C VAL A 739 -46.52 -21.79 3.00
N THR A 740 -46.84 -20.92 3.97
CA THR A 740 -48.23 -20.62 4.37
C THR A 740 -48.57 -19.15 4.06
N LYS A 741 -49.87 -18.81 3.96
CA LYS A 741 -50.29 -17.41 3.75
C LYS A 741 -49.78 -16.51 4.88
N LYS A 742 -49.90 -17.01 6.11
CA LYS A 742 -49.45 -16.37 7.35
C LYS A 742 -47.95 -16.09 7.35
N GLU A 743 -47.14 -17.03 6.87
CA GLU A 743 -45.70 -16.86 6.73
C GLU A 743 -45.35 -15.77 5.70
N LEU A 744 -46.00 -15.77 4.53
CA LEU A 744 -45.78 -14.73 3.50
C LEU A 744 -46.17 -13.32 4.02
N LYS A 745 -47.31 -13.20 4.71
CA LYS A 745 -47.74 -11.96 5.38
C LYS A 745 -46.72 -11.52 6.44
N GLN A 746 -46.15 -12.45 7.20
CA GLN A 746 -45.13 -12.15 8.21
C GLN A 746 -43.80 -11.71 7.58
N MET A 747 -43.28 -12.42 6.57
CA MET A 747 -42.07 -12.01 5.84
C MET A 747 -42.21 -10.60 5.23
N TYR A 748 -43.40 -10.28 4.70
CA TYR A 748 -43.71 -8.95 4.19
C TYR A 748 -43.66 -7.90 5.32
N LYS A 749 -44.36 -8.14 6.43
CA LYS A 749 -44.35 -7.27 7.62
C LYS A 749 -42.94 -7.06 8.20
N ASP A 750 -42.12 -8.11 8.22
CA ASP A 750 -40.73 -8.07 8.69
C ASP A 750 -39.86 -7.19 7.78
N MET A 751 -39.88 -7.42 6.46
CA MET A 751 -39.11 -6.60 5.51
C MET A 751 -39.56 -5.14 5.52
N VAL A 752 -40.86 -4.87 5.58
CA VAL A 752 -41.40 -3.50 5.72
C VAL A 752 -40.93 -2.86 7.03
N THR A 753 -40.94 -3.59 8.15
CA THR A 753 -40.50 -3.05 9.45
C THR A 753 -39.00 -2.72 9.44
N VAL A 754 -38.15 -3.59 8.87
CA VAL A 754 -36.71 -3.30 8.69
C VAL A 754 -36.50 -2.09 7.77
N ARG A 755 -37.22 -2.01 6.64
CA ARG A 755 -37.18 -0.87 5.71
C ARG A 755 -37.56 0.45 6.39
N GLN A 756 -38.63 0.47 7.19
CA GLN A 756 -39.06 1.65 7.94
C GLN A 756 -38.04 2.02 9.04
N MET A 757 -37.48 1.04 9.75
CA MET A 757 -36.44 1.27 10.78
C MET A 757 -35.18 1.90 10.19
N GLU A 758 -34.69 1.39 9.06
CA GLU A 758 -33.53 1.96 8.37
C GLU A 758 -33.83 3.37 7.80
N MET A 759 -35.08 3.64 7.39
CA MET A 759 -35.51 4.99 7.00
C MET A 759 -35.65 5.94 8.20
N ALA A 760 -35.98 5.45 9.39
CA ALA A 760 -35.93 6.24 10.62
C ALA A 760 -34.48 6.58 11.00
N ALA A 761 -33.55 5.61 10.89
CA ALA A 761 -32.12 5.84 11.09
C ALA A 761 -31.52 6.83 10.07
N ASP A 762 -31.88 6.73 8.78
CA ASP A 762 -31.53 7.72 7.74
C ASP A 762 -31.93 9.15 8.14
N ARG A 763 -33.16 9.32 8.62
CA ARG A 763 -33.68 10.62 9.09
C ARG A 763 -32.91 11.12 10.31
N LEU A 764 -32.77 10.30 11.35
CA LEU A 764 -32.09 10.66 12.61
C LEU A 764 -30.59 10.97 12.41
N TYR A 765 -29.95 10.35 11.42
CA TYR A 765 -28.59 10.68 11.00
C TYR A 765 -28.51 12.05 10.29
N LYS A 766 -29.45 12.35 9.38
CA LYS A 766 -29.55 13.67 8.72
C LYS A 766 -29.87 14.81 9.70
N GLU A 767 -30.66 14.50 10.74
CA GLU A 767 -30.91 15.38 11.90
C GLU A 767 -29.70 15.51 12.85
N LYS A 768 -28.58 14.81 12.60
CA LYS A 768 -27.34 14.77 13.40
C LYS A 768 -27.52 14.26 14.83
N LYS A 769 -28.59 13.49 15.09
CA LYS A 769 -28.85 12.82 16.37
C LYS A 769 -28.00 11.56 16.50
N ILE A 770 -27.94 10.75 15.44
CA ILE A 770 -26.96 9.66 15.30
C ILE A 770 -25.57 10.26 14.99
N ARG A 771 -24.51 9.67 15.56
CA ARG A 771 -23.12 10.12 15.41
C ARG A 771 -22.21 8.96 15.00
N GLY A 772 -21.03 9.28 14.44
CA GLY A 772 -20.09 8.28 13.94
C GLY A 772 -20.51 7.70 12.58
N PHE A 773 -20.08 6.48 12.27
CA PHE A 773 -20.48 5.79 11.05
C PHE A 773 -21.83 5.11 11.23
N CYS A 774 -22.72 5.26 10.23
CA CYS A 774 -24.00 4.56 10.18
C CYS A 774 -24.10 3.72 8.90
N HIS A 775 -24.47 2.44 9.02
CA HIS A 775 -24.40 1.44 7.95
C HIS A 775 -25.77 0.79 7.69
N LEU A 776 -26.68 1.53 7.05
CA LEU A 776 -28.01 1.03 6.69
C LEU A 776 -27.94 -0.16 5.70
N SER A 777 -28.95 -1.03 5.69
CA SER A 777 -29.12 -2.16 4.75
C SER A 777 -30.18 -1.90 3.66
N THR A 778 -30.67 -0.67 3.49
CA THR A 778 -31.86 -0.34 2.69
C THR A 778 -31.82 -0.85 1.24
N GLY A 779 -32.70 -1.79 0.90
CA GLY A 779 -32.75 -2.54 -0.37
C GLY A 779 -32.37 -4.02 -0.25
N GLN A 780 -31.73 -4.43 0.85
CA GLN A 780 -31.25 -5.79 1.10
C GLN A 780 -32.11 -6.59 2.10
N GLU A 781 -33.33 -6.16 2.39
CA GLU A 781 -34.14 -6.69 3.50
C GLU A 781 -34.45 -8.19 3.36
N ALA A 782 -34.62 -8.68 2.13
CA ALA A 782 -34.83 -10.09 1.81
C ALA A 782 -33.71 -11.01 2.33
N VAL A 783 -32.46 -10.53 2.42
CA VAL A 783 -31.34 -11.34 2.93
C VAL A 783 -31.52 -11.61 4.43
N ALA A 784 -31.87 -10.60 5.22
CA ALA A 784 -32.03 -10.75 6.66
C ALA A 784 -33.29 -11.55 7.04
N VAL A 785 -34.42 -11.26 6.37
CA VAL A 785 -35.69 -11.95 6.63
C VAL A 785 -35.65 -13.39 6.11
N GLY A 786 -35.13 -13.62 4.90
CA GLY A 786 -35.04 -14.95 4.30
C GLY A 786 -34.09 -15.89 5.06
N ILE A 787 -33.00 -15.37 5.62
CA ILE A 787 -32.13 -16.13 6.54
C ILE A 787 -32.91 -16.54 7.79
N GLU A 788 -33.59 -15.60 8.46
CA GLU A 788 -34.24 -15.89 9.74
C GLU A 788 -35.40 -16.89 9.59
N HIS A 789 -36.21 -16.77 8.54
CA HIS A 789 -37.31 -17.70 8.24
C HIS A 789 -36.84 -19.07 7.71
N ALA A 790 -35.53 -19.34 7.72
CA ALA A 790 -34.93 -20.62 7.35
C ALA A 790 -34.11 -21.30 8.46
N ILE A 791 -33.95 -20.63 9.62
CA ILE A 791 -33.13 -21.09 10.74
C ILE A 791 -33.92 -21.03 12.06
N ASN A 792 -33.32 -21.52 13.14
CA ASN A 792 -33.88 -21.46 14.48
C ASN A 792 -33.28 -20.28 15.29
N LYS A 793 -33.91 -19.96 16.43
CA LYS A 793 -33.35 -19.04 17.43
C LYS A 793 -32.12 -19.57 18.18
N ASP A 794 -31.79 -20.86 18.04
CA ASP A 794 -30.60 -21.47 18.65
C ASP A 794 -29.43 -21.69 17.67
N ASP A 795 -29.61 -21.47 16.36
CA ASP A 795 -28.50 -21.30 15.41
C ASP A 795 -27.81 -19.94 15.64
N ASP A 796 -26.49 -19.84 15.42
CA ASP A 796 -25.73 -18.60 15.66
C ASP A 796 -25.59 -17.75 14.39
N VAL A 797 -25.95 -16.46 14.46
CA VAL A 797 -25.78 -15.50 13.35
C VAL A 797 -24.69 -14.48 13.67
N ILE A 798 -23.76 -14.22 12.74
CA ILE A 798 -22.60 -13.33 12.94
C ILE A 798 -22.29 -12.48 11.71
N THR A 799 -22.01 -11.17 11.90
CA THR A 799 -21.78 -10.19 10.82
C THR A 799 -20.79 -9.06 11.22
N SER A 800 -20.49 -8.11 10.31
CA SER A 800 -19.65 -6.92 10.56
C SER A 800 -20.36 -5.58 10.38
N TYR A 801 -21.05 -5.39 9.24
CA TYR A 801 -21.73 -4.15 8.87
C TYR A 801 -23.17 -4.47 8.42
N ARG A 802 -24.04 -3.46 8.26
CA ARG A 802 -25.46 -3.66 7.90
C ARG A 802 -26.21 -4.53 8.92
N CYS A 803 -25.82 -4.44 10.19
CA CYS A 803 -26.27 -5.36 11.23
C CYS A 803 -27.71 -5.15 11.70
N HIS A 804 -28.34 -4.00 11.44
CA HIS A 804 -29.62 -3.61 12.07
C HIS A 804 -30.77 -4.57 11.74
N GLY A 805 -30.92 -4.96 10.47
CA GLY A 805 -31.95 -5.93 10.07
C GLY A 805 -31.78 -7.28 10.75
N PHE A 806 -30.54 -7.78 10.84
CA PHE A 806 -30.22 -9.02 11.55
C PHE A 806 -30.46 -8.89 13.06
N ALA A 807 -30.07 -7.78 13.68
CA ALA A 807 -30.32 -7.51 15.10
C ALA A 807 -31.82 -7.52 15.41
N TYR A 808 -32.65 -6.95 14.51
CA TYR A 808 -34.12 -6.98 14.64
C TYR A 808 -34.66 -8.41 14.53
N MET A 809 -34.31 -9.13 13.46
CA MET A 809 -34.76 -10.52 13.27
C MET A 809 -34.34 -11.45 14.43
N ARG A 810 -33.16 -11.22 15.03
CA ARG A 810 -32.64 -11.94 16.20
C ARG A 810 -33.17 -11.44 17.55
N GLY A 811 -34.22 -10.62 17.56
CA GLY A 811 -35.00 -10.27 18.76
C GLY A 811 -34.70 -8.90 19.38
N GLY A 812 -33.83 -8.09 18.77
CA GLY A 812 -33.66 -6.69 19.15
C GLY A 812 -34.89 -5.86 18.78
N THR A 813 -35.43 -5.08 19.72
CA THR A 813 -36.57 -4.20 19.41
C THR A 813 -36.11 -2.98 18.60
N VAL A 814 -37.01 -2.42 17.77
CA VAL A 814 -36.75 -1.16 17.02
C VAL A 814 -36.25 -0.07 17.97
N ARG A 815 -36.85 0.05 19.15
CA ARG A 815 -36.45 0.99 20.20
C ARG A 815 -35.02 0.73 20.72
N SER A 816 -34.62 -0.52 20.95
CA SER A 816 -33.26 -0.85 21.41
C SER A 816 -32.19 -0.57 20.33
N ILE A 817 -32.53 -0.78 19.05
CA ILE A 817 -31.63 -0.57 17.91
C ILE A 817 -31.50 0.94 17.60
N ILE A 818 -32.60 1.67 17.54
CA ILE A 818 -32.60 3.14 17.39
C ILE A 818 -31.98 3.82 18.63
N GLY A 819 -32.23 3.32 19.83
CA GLY A 819 -31.61 3.79 21.07
C GLY A 819 -30.10 3.63 21.07
N GLU A 820 -29.59 2.50 20.55
CA GLU A 820 -28.16 2.27 20.38
C GLU A 820 -27.53 3.24 19.36
N LEU A 821 -28.19 3.44 18.21
CA LEU A 821 -27.76 4.41 17.20
C LEU A 821 -27.74 5.85 17.74
N LEU A 822 -28.63 6.17 18.68
CA LEU A 822 -28.71 7.47 19.37
C LEU A 822 -27.80 7.58 20.61
N GLY A 823 -27.04 6.54 20.95
CA GLY A 823 -26.18 6.51 22.14
C GLY A 823 -26.95 6.65 23.45
N ARG A 824 -28.00 5.84 23.63
CA ARG A 824 -28.87 5.80 24.82
C ARG A 824 -28.50 4.65 25.74
N ARG A 825 -28.65 4.83 27.07
CA ARG A 825 -28.27 3.78 28.05
C ARG A 825 -29.14 2.52 27.94
N GLU A 826 -30.34 2.62 27.39
CA GLU A 826 -31.26 1.51 27.09
C GLU A 826 -31.14 1.00 25.63
N GLY A 827 -30.07 1.38 24.92
CA GLY A 827 -29.70 0.77 23.64
C GLY A 827 -29.25 -0.69 23.80
N ILE A 828 -29.29 -1.48 22.72
CA ILE A 828 -29.00 -2.92 22.74
C ILE A 828 -27.56 -3.27 23.20
N ALA A 829 -26.63 -2.32 23.14
CA ALA A 829 -25.27 -2.40 23.70
C ALA A 829 -25.01 -1.23 24.69
N TYR A 830 -26.05 -0.81 25.41
CA TYR A 830 -26.05 0.26 26.43
C TYR A 830 -25.57 1.63 25.93
N GLY A 831 -25.66 1.90 24.63
CA GLY A 831 -25.26 3.15 23.98
C GLY A 831 -23.76 3.25 23.68
N LYS A 832 -23.04 2.13 23.70
CA LYS A 832 -21.57 2.05 23.52
C LYS A 832 -21.15 1.56 22.13
N GLY A 833 -22.02 0.84 21.43
CA GLY A 833 -21.71 0.08 20.22
C GLY A 833 -22.15 0.71 18.89
N GLY A 834 -23.17 1.58 18.92
CA GLY A 834 -23.67 2.30 17.75
C GLY A 834 -24.10 1.39 16.60
N SER A 835 -23.87 1.82 15.35
CA SER A 835 -24.32 1.14 14.12
C SER A 835 -23.58 -0.17 13.77
N MET A 836 -22.68 -0.64 14.62
CA MET A 836 -21.91 -1.85 14.37
C MET A 836 -22.04 -2.84 15.52
N HIS A 837 -21.63 -2.47 16.74
CA HIS A 837 -21.49 -3.42 17.84
C HIS A 837 -22.81 -3.67 18.57
N MET A 838 -23.76 -4.31 17.88
CA MET A 838 -25.03 -4.79 18.42
C MET A 838 -24.96 -6.31 18.69
N PHE A 839 -25.51 -6.78 19.81
CA PHE A 839 -25.45 -8.19 20.21
C PHE A 839 -26.79 -8.65 20.80
N ALA A 840 -27.15 -9.91 20.58
CA ALA A 840 -28.32 -10.55 21.19
C ALA A 840 -28.05 -12.07 21.35
N PRO A 841 -28.89 -12.84 22.06
CA PRO A 841 -28.75 -14.30 22.13
C PRO A 841 -28.73 -14.94 20.72
N GLY A 842 -27.68 -15.71 20.42
CA GLY A 842 -27.45 -16.26 19.09
C GLY A 842 -27.20 -15.21 17.99
N PHE A 843 -26.81 -13.98 18.36
CA PHE A 843 -26.44 -12.91 17.42
C PHE A 843 -25.18 -12.17 17.85
N TYR A 844 -24.08 -12.50 17.19
CA TYR A 844 -22.75 -11.95 17.42
C TYR A 844 -22.48 -10.89 16.36
N GLY A 845 -23.10 -9.73 16.54
CA GLY A 845 -23.13 -8.67 15.53
C GLY A 845 -21.82 -7.92 15.33
N GLY A 846 -21.94 -6.69 14.83
CA GLY A 846 -20.97 -6.08 13.93
C GLY A 846 -19.55 -5.96 14.48
N ASN A 847 -18.68 -6.88 14.07
CA ASN A 847 -17.24 -6.74 14.22
C ASN A 847 -16.75 -5.55 13.38
N GLY A 848 -16.15 -4.54 14.01
CA GLY A 848 -15.72 -3.32 13.31
C GLY A 848 -14.56 -3.51 12.33
N ILE A 849 -13.85 -4.63 12.42
CA ILE A 849 -12.71 -4.99 11.57
C ILE A 849 -13.18 -5.84 10.37
N VAL A 850 -12.87 -5.38 9.15
CA VAL A 850 -13.33 -5.99 7.89
C VAL A 850 -12.94 -7.48 7.81
N GLY A 851 -13.94 -8.36 7.83
CA GLY A 851 -13.76 -9.82 7.68
C GLY A 851 -13.35 -10.56 8.96
N ALA A 852 -13.17 -9.88 10.09
CA ALA A 852 -12.79 -10.54 11.35
C ALA A 852 -13.91 -11.42 11.92
N GLN A 853 -15.17 -11.16 11.55
CA GLN A 853 -16.30 -11.98 11.93
C GLN A 853 -16.25 -13.40 11.33
N VAL A 854 -15.49 -13.61 10.24
CA VAL A 854 -15.46 -14.89 9.52
C VAL A 854 -14.71 -15.98 10.29
N PRO A 855 -13.46 -15.77 10.76
CA PRO A 855 -12.80 -16.73 11.64
C PRO A 855 -13.50 -16.85 13.02
N VAL A 856 -14.12 -15.78 13.54
CA VAL A 856 -14.90 -15.85 14.79
C VAL A 856 -16.12 -16.75 14.60
N GLY A 857 -16.85 -16.62 13.49
CA GLY A 857 -17.99 -17.47 13.15
C GLY A 857 -17.61 -18.93 12.89
N ALA A 858 -16.44 -19.17 12.29
CA ALA A 858 -15.88 -20.52 12.22
C ALA A 858 -15.54 -21.08 13.61
N GLY A 859 -15.20 -20.23 14.57
CA GLY A 859 -15.07 -20.58 15.99
C GLY A 859 -16.39 -20.97 16.66
N LEU A 860 -17.50 -20.29 16.32
CA LEU A 860 -18.85 -20.68 16.78
C LEU A 860 -19.26 -22.04 16.21
N ALA A 861 -19.05 -22.26 14.91
CA ALA A 861 -19.33 -23.56 14.27
C ALA A 861 -18.45 -24.68 14.85
N PHE A 862 -17.20 -24.37 15.21
CA PHE A 862 -16.34 -25.30 15.95
C PHE A 862 -16.89 -25.60 17.35
N ALA A 863 -17.42 -24.60 18.07
CA ALA A 863 -18.05 -24.78 19.37
C ALA A 863 -19.31 -25.66 19.30
N HIS A 864 -20.21 -25.43 18.32
CA HIS A 864 -21.36 -26.32 18.10
C HIS A 864 -20.90 -27.76 17.87
N LYS A 865 -19.95 -27.97 16.95
CA LYS A 865 -19.42 -29.31 16.65
C LYS A 865 -18.73 -29.97 17.85
N TYR A 866 -17.97 -29.20 18.64
CA TYR A 866 -17.28 -29.69 19.83
C TYR A 866 -18.26 -30.09 20.94
N ASN A 867 -19.36 -29.36 21.09
CA ASN A 867 -20.44 -29.66 22.05
C ASN A 867 -21.42 -30.74 21.55
N ASN A 868 -21.30 -31.17 20.29
CA ASN A 868 -22.27 -32.02 19.59
C ASN A 868 -23.69 -31.41 19.52
N ASP A 869 -23.75 -30.08 19.39
CA ASP A 869 -24.97 -29.33 19.09
C ASP A 869 -25.37 -29.51 17.61
N LYS A 870 -26.65 -29.76 17.34
CA LYS A 870 -27.22 -29.73 15.99
C LYS A 870 -27.62 -28.30 15.59
N LYS A 871 -26.62 -27.43 15.46
CA LYS A 871 -26.76 -26.00 15.15
C LYS A 871 -25.80 -25.59 14.04
N ALA A 872 -26.24 -24.68 13.18
CA ALA A 872 -25.40 -24.03 12.18
C ALA A 872 -24.94 -22.65 12.66
N SER A 873 -23.76 -22.21 12.23
CA SER A 873 -23.36 -20.81 12.32
C SER A 873 -23.46 -20.14 10.95
N ILE A 874 -24.22 -19.05 10.87
CA ILE A 874 -24.49 -18.26 9.67
C ILE A 874 -23.56 -17.05 9.68
N ILE A 875 -22.56 -17.06 8.80
CA ILE A 875 -21.36 -16.23 8.89
C ILE A 875 -21.34 -15.25 7.73
N LEU A 876 -21.80 -14.02 7.99
CA LEU A 876 -22.12 -13.03 6.97
C LEU A 876 -21.01 -11.99 6.79
N TYR A 877 -20.68 -11.71 5.54
CA TYR A 877 -19.67 -10.71 5.18
C TYR A 877 -20.00 -10.02 3.85
N GLY A 878 -19.56 -8.78 3.68
CA GLY A 878 -19.72 -8.06 2.42
C GLY A 878 -18.69 -8.47 1.37
N ASP A 879 -19.00 -8.27 0.10
CA ASP A 879 -18.07 -8.32 -1.03
C ASP A 879 -16.70 -7.66 -0.75
N GLY A 880 -16.67 -6.49 -0.10
CA GLY A 880 -15.43 -5.82 0.31
C GLY A 880 -14.54 -6.59 1.32
N ALA A 881 -15.10 -7.54 2.08
CA ALA A 881 -14.37 -8.41 3.00
C ALA A 881 -13.89 -9.73 2.36
N SER A 882 -14.47 -10.13 1.22
CA SER A 882 -14.17 -11.39 0.53
C SER A 882 -12.70 -11.57 0.10
N ASN A 883 -11.93 -10.47 0.06
CA ASN A 883 -10.52 -10.43 -0.35
C ASN A 883 -9.53 -10.52 0.82
N GLN A 884 -10.00 -10.63 2.07
CA GLN A 884 -9.15 -10.69 3.26
C GLN A 884 -8.60 -12.11 3.48
N GLY A 885 -7.29 -12.25 3.74
CA GLY A 885 -6.64 -13.56 3.90
C GLY A 885 -7.26 -14.46 4.96
N GLN A 886 -7.71 -13.87 6.08
CA GLN A 886 -8.40 -14.56 7.19
C GLN A 886 -9.69 -15.27 6.78
N VAL A 887 -10.35 -14.86 5.68
CA VAL A 887 -11.54 -15.54 5.13
C VAL A 887 -11.15 -16.89 4.53
N PHE A 888 -10.08 -16.91 3.72
CA PHE A 888 -9.57 -18.15 3.11
C PHE A 888 -8.95 -19.10 4.14
N GLU A 889 -8.33 -18.57 5.19
CA GLU A 889 -7.85 -19.37 6.33
C GLU A 889 -9.03 -20.00 7.10
N ALA A 890 -10.08 -19.21 7.42
CA ALA A 890 -11.29 -19.73 8.05
C ALA A 890 -11.99 -20.80 7.20
N PHE A 891 -12.05 -20.61 5.87
CA PHE A 891 -12.57 -21.61 4.93
C PHE A 891 -11.77 -22.92 4.99
N ASN A 892 -10.44 -22.84 4.93
CA ASN A 892 -9.57 -24.01 5.01
C ASN A 892 -9.78 -24.79 6.31
N MET A 893 -9.80 -24.11 7.45
CA MET A 893 -10.02 -24.75 8.76
C MET A 893 -11.43 -25.34 8.88
N ALA A 894 -12.45 -24.63 8.39
CA ALA A 894 -13.83 -25.10 8.41
C ALA A 894 -14.04 -26.36 7.53
N LYS A 895 -13.41 -26.44 6.35
CA LYS A 895 -13.47 -27.64 5.50
C LYS A 895 -12.71 -28.80 6.16
N LEU A 896 -11.49 -28.55 6.64
CA LEU A 896 -10.63 -29.56 7.27
C LEU A 896 -11.31 -30.25 8.45
N TRP A 897 -12.07 -29.50 9.25
CA TRP A 897 -12.79 -30.01 10.43
C TRP A 897 -14.26 -30.38 10.15
N LYS A 898 -14.75 -30.21 8.91
CA LYS A 898 -16.17 -30.34 8.52
C LYS A 898 -17.10 -29.58 9.49
N LEU A 899 -16.93 -28.28 9.62
CA LEU A 899 -17.74 -27.47 10.54
C LEU A 899 -19.14 -27.17 9.98
N PRO A 900 -20.17 -27.03 10.83
CA PRO A 900 -21.51 -26.60 10.44
C PRO A 900 -21.55 -25.07 10.21
N ALA A 901 -20.88 -24.61 9.15
CA ALA A 901 -20.62 -23.20 8.87
C ALA A 901 -21.15 -22.78 7.48
N LEU A 902 -22.03 -21.78 7.46
CA LEU A 902 -22.60 -21.20 6.24
C LEU A 902 -21.99 -19.82 5.99
N PHE A 903 -21.03 -19.74 5.06
CA PHE A 903 -20.27 -18.53 4.76
C PHE A 903 -20.98 -17.67 3.71
N GLY A 904 -21.75 -16.67 4.14
CA GLY A 904 -22.59 -15.84 3.27
C GLY A 904 -21.96 -14.51 2.83
N CYS A 905 -21.62 -14.40 1.54
CA CYS A 905 -21.19 -13.17 0.91
C CYS A 905 -22.40 -12.33 0.44
N GLU A 906 -22.63 -11.17 1.05
CA GLU A 906 -23.55 -10.14 0.53
C GLU A 906 -22.91 -9.42 -0.68
N ASN A 907 -23.15 -9.91 -1.90
CA ASN A 907 -22.66 -9.28 -3.13
C ASN A 907 -23.56 -8.11 -3.54
N ASN A 908 -23.23 -6.93 -3.01
CA ASN A 908 -23.86 -5.65 -3.31
C ASN A 908 -23.23 -4.93 -4.53
N LYS A 909 -22.52 -5.69 -5.38
CA LYS A 909 -21.79 -5.25 -6.59
C LYS A 909 -20.66 -4.22 -6.35
N TYR A 910 -20.42 -3.75 -5.12
CA TYR A 910 -19.59 -2.59 -4.78
C TYR A 910 -18.93 -2.73 -3.39
N GLY A 911 -17.77 -3.39 -3.34
CA GLY A 911 -16.95 -3.52 -2.14
C GLY A 911 -16.31 -2.18 -1.75
N MET A 912 -16.74 -1.61 -0.61
CA MET A 912 -16.23 -0.33 -0.07
C MET A 912 -16.25 0.81 -1.12
N GLY A 913 -17.31 0.87 -1.94
CA GLY A 913 -17.47 1.87 -3.00
C GLY A 913 -16.67 1.61 -4.29
N THR A 914 -15.93 0.52 -4.37
CA THR A 914 -15.29 0.05 -5.61
C THR A 914 -16.10 -1.10 -6.20
N SER A 915 -16.45 -1.04 -7.50
CA SER A 915 -17.23 -2.11 -8.14
C SER A 915 -16.54 -3.47 -8.04
N ALA A 916 -17.32 -4.56 -7.98
CA ALA A 916 -16.79 -5.92 -7.80
C ALA A 916 -15.71 -6.27 -8.83
N ALA A 917 -15.95 -5.98 -10.12
CA ALA A 917 -14.98 -6.21 -11.20
C ALA A 917 -13.67 -5.39 -11.10
N ARG A 918 -13.60 -4.38 -10.21
CA ARG A 918 -12.38 -3.60 -9.93
C ARG A 918 -11.76 -3.90 -8.56
N SER A 919 -12.49 -4.54 -7.65
CA SER A 919 -12.05 -4.87 -6.29
C SER A 919 -11.71 -6.36 -6.11
N SER A 920 -12.13 -7.21 -7.05
CA SER A 920 -12.07 -8.67 -6.92
C SER A 920 -11.66 -9.35 -8.23
N ALA A 921 -10.57 -10.13 -8.21
CA ALA A 921 -10.09 -10.86 -9.38
C ALA A 921 -11.01 -12.03 -9.79
N LEU A 922 -11.69 -12.66 -8.82
CA LEU A 922 -12.81 -13.58 -9.04
C LEU A 922 -14.07 -12.95 -8.45
N THR A 923 -14.96 -12.48 -9.33
CA THR A 923 -16.23 -11.80 -8.97
C THR A 923 -17.36 -12.77 -8.61
N GLU A 924 -17.19 -14.05 -8.90
CA GLU A 924 -18.06 -15.15 -8.49
C GLU A 924 -17.66 -15.60 -7.09
N TYR A 925 -18.22 -14.94 -6.07
CA TYR A 925 -17.86 -15.15 -4.67
C TYR A 925 -18.21 -16.55 -4.17
N TYR A 926 -19.29 -17.17 -4.69
CA TYR A 926 -19.66 -18.54 -4.33
C TYR A 926 -18.57 -19.58 -4.65
N LYS A 927 -17.76 -19.36 -5.69
CA LYS A 927 -16.65 -20.25 -6.08
C LYS A 927 -15.38 -20.07 -5.24
N ARG A 928 -15.30 -19.03 -4.40
CA ARG A 928 -14.08 -18.73 -3.61
C ARG A 928 -13.80 -19.76 -2.51
N GLY A 929 -14.75 -20.63 -2.20
CA GLY A 929 -14.52 -21.82 -1.39
C GLY A 929 -13.50 -22.79 -1.96
N GLN A 930 -13.24 -22.76 -3.28
CA GLN A 930 -12.39 -23.66 -4.07
C GLN A 930 -12.74 -25.16 -3.97
N TYR A 931 -12.62 -25.74 -2.78
CA TYR A 931 -12.98 -27.11 -2.39
C TYR A 931 -14.16 -27.14 -1.40
N ILE A 932 -14.66 -25.98 -0.98
CA ILE A 932 -15.98 -25.85 -0.34
C ILE A 932 -17.01 -25.63 -1.46
N PRO A 933 -18.07 -26.46 -1.54
CA PRO A 933 -19.16 -26.23 -2.47
C PRO A 933 -19.81 -24.86 -2.28
N GLY A 934 -20.34 -24.34 -3.39
CA GLY A 934 -20.83 -22.97 -3.49
C GLY A 934 -22.24 -22.92 -4.05
N LEU A 935 -23.07 -22.02 -3.51
CA LEU A 935 -24.40 -21.71 -4.01
C LEU A 935 -24.56 -20.19 -4.12
N LYS A 936 -24.81 -19.71 -5.34
CA LYS A 936 -25.17 -18.32 -5.63
C LYS A 936 -26.69 -18.20 -5.71
N VAL A 937 -27.21 -17.16 -5.07
CA VAL A 937 -28.63 -17.02 -4.71
C VAL A 937 -29.11 -15.63 -5.13
N ASN A 938 -30.31 -15.54 -5.68
CA ASN A 938 -30.99 -14.26 -5.87
C ASN A 938 -31.30 -13.62 -4.50
N GLY A 939 -30.47 -12.66 -4.08
CA GLY A 939 -30.56 -11.96 -2.80
C GLY A 939 -31.55 -10.79 -2.79
N MET A 940 -32.43 -10.70 -3.80
CA MET A 940 -33.58 -9.80 -3.84
C MET A 940 -34.92 -10.55 -3.70
N ASP A 941 -34.91 -11.88 -3.83
CA ASP A 941 -36.06 -12.76 -3.63
C ASP A 941 -35.94 -13.45 -2.25
N VAL A 942 -36.86 -13.12 -1.34
CA VAL A 942 -36.84 -13.64 0.04
C VAL A 942 -37.10 -15.15 0.12
N LEU A 943 -37.83 -15.72 -0.84
CA LEU A 943 -38.12 -17.16 -0.91
C LEU A 943 -36.92 -17.93 -1.45
N ALA A 944 -36.21 -17.37 -2.43
CA ALA A 944 -34.92 -17.90 -2.88
C ALA A 944 -33.87 -17.91 -1.75
N VAL A 945 -33.75 -16.82 -0.98
CA VAL A 945 -32.88 -16.79 0.21
C VAL A 945 -33.31 -17.85 1.23
N LYS A 946 -34.61 -17.94 1.56
CA LYS A 946 -35.13 -18.94 2.53
C LYS A 946 -34.81 -20.37 2.11
N ALA A 947 -35.07 -20.73 0.86
CA ALA A 947 -34.80 -22.08 0.35
C ALA A 947 -33.31 -22.42 0.32
N ALA A 948 -32.44 -21.49 -0.12
CA ALA A 948 -30.99 -21.68 -0.11
C ALA A 948 -30.42 -21.88 1.31
N VAL A 949 -30.90 -21.11 2.29
CA VAL A 949 -30.43 -21.19 3.69
C VAL A 949 -30.96 -22.45 4.37
N LYS A 950 -32.22 -22.84 4.12
CA LYS A 950 -32.81 -24.09 4.62
C LYS A 950 -32.04 -25.32 4.10
N TYR A 951 -31.72 -25.34 2.81
CA TYR A 951 -30.88 -26.37 2.21
C TYR A 951 -29.46 -26.37 2.81
N GLY A 952 -28.83 -25.19 2.97
CA GLY A 952 -27.52 -25.05 3.59
C GLY A 952 -27.49 -25.57 5.04
N LYS A 953 -28.53 -25.27 5.83
CA LYS A 953 -28.67 -25.78 7.21
C LYS A 953 -28.74 -27.31 7.21
N GLN A 954 -29.60 -27.91 6.39
CA GLN A 954 -29.71 -29.37 6.25
C GLN A 954 -28.37 -30.00 5.84
N TRP A 955 -27.67 -29.43 4.85
CA TRP A 955 -26.33 -29.85 4.45
C TRP A 955 -25.31 -29.84 5.61
N THR A 956 -25.38 -28.86 6.51
CA THR A 956 -24.52 -28.81 7.71
C THR A 956 -24.95 -29.80 8.81
N GLU A 957 -26.25 -30.05 8.98
CA GLU A 957 -26.79 -31.04 9.93
C GLU A 957 -26.48 -32.50 9.53
N GLU A 958 -26.27 -32.75 8.24
CA GLU A 958 -25.82 -34.03 7.66
C GLU A 958 -24.30 -34.26 7.73
N GLU A 959 -23.53 -33.39 8.39
CA GLU A 959 -22.05 -33.45 8.48
C GLU A 959 -21.28 -33.42 7.14
N ASN A 960 -21.90 -32.90 6.07
CA ASN A 960 -21.22 -32.67 4.79
C ASN A 960 -20.13 -31.58 4.90
N GLY A 961 -20.23 -30.73 5.94
CA GLY A 961 -19.27 -29.68 6.28
C GLY A 961 -19.75 -28.29 5.84
N PRO A 962 -18.85 -27.31 5.69
CA PRO A 962 -19.24 -25.94 5.38
C PRO A 962 -19.80 -25.79 3.96
N LEU A 963 -20.48 -24.67 3.73
CA LEU A 963 -21.00 -24.23 2.43
C LEU A 963 -20.70 -22.74 2.23
N VAL A 964 -20.39 -22.31 1.01
CA VAL A 964 -20.25 -20.89 0.66
C VAL A 964 -21.49 -20.40 -0.07
N LEU A 965 -22.09 -19.32 0.41
CA LEU A 965 -23.27 -18.69 -0.17
C LEU A 965 -22.91 -17.31 -0.77
N GLU A 966 -23.45 -16.98 -1.94
CA GLU A 966 -23.39 -15.63 -2.50
C GLU A 966 -24.80 -15.07 -2.70
N TYR A 967 -25.19 -14.11 -1.86
CA TYR A 967 -26.44 -13.39 -2.01
C TYR A 967 -26.25 -12.24 -3.00
N VAL A 968 -26.78 -12.39 -4.21
CA VAL A 968 -26.74 -11.38 -5.27
C VAL A 968 -27.79 -10.32 -4.96
N THR A 969 -27.37 -9.19 -4.37
CA THR A 969 -28.27 -8.21 -3.74
C THR A 969 -27.92 -6.78 -4.12
N TYR A 970 -28.74 -5.79 -3.75
CA TYR A 970 -28.51 -4.39 -4.11
C TYR A 970 -29.00 -3.41 -3.03
N ARG A 971 -28.13 -2.48 -2.61
CA ARG A 971 -28.44 -1.43 -1.63
C ARG A 971 -28.52 -0.07 -2.30
N TYR A 972 -29.56 0.69 -1.97
CA TYR A 972 -29.79 2.03 -2.52
C TYR A 972 -28.86 3.12 -1.95
N GLY A 973 -28.19 2.85 -0.82
CA GLY A 973 -27.23 3.76 -0.19
C GLY A 973 -25.77 3.41 -0.52
N GLY A 974 -24.91 4.43 -0.57
CA GLY A 974 -23.44 4.32 -0.60
C GLY A 974 -22.87 3.60 0.63
N HIS A 975 -21.55 3.54 0.80
CA HIS A 975 -20.88 2.56 1.68
C HIS A 975 -21.38 2.65 3.13
N SER A 976 -21.51 3.89 3.63
CA SER A 976 -22.07 4.29 4.92
C SER A 976 -22.77 5.63 4.76
N MET A 977 -23.50 6.13 5.76
CA MET A 977 -24.19 7.42 5.67
C MET A 977 -23.27 8.65 5.55
N SER A 978 -21.95 8.49 5.70
CA SER A 978 -20.95 9.52 5.35
C SER A 978 -20.47 9.47 3.89
N ASP A 979 -20.73 8.37 3.17
CA ASP A 979 -20.50 8.21 1.74
C ASP A 979 -21.86 8.06 1.02
N PRO A 980 -22.37 9.12 0.37
CA PRO A 980 -23.68 9.06 -0.30
C PRO A 980 -23.70 8.15 -1.55
N GLY A 981 -22.55 7.61 -1.99
CA GLY A 981 -22.46 6.65 -3.11
C GLY A 981 -22.61 7.26 -4.51
N THR A 982 -22.89 8.55 -4.62
CA THR A 982 -23.10 9.29 -5.87
C THR A 982 -21.86 9.41 -6.77
N THR A 983 -20.72 8.87 -6.33
CA THR A 983 -19.45 8.81 -7.06
C THR A 983 -19.25 7.48 -7.81
N TYR A 984 -20.06 6.46 -7.55
CA TYR A 984 -19.93 5.13 -8.17
C TYR A 984 -21.27 4.41 -8.47
N ARG A 985 -22.41 4.93 -7.99
CA ARG A 985 -23.75 4.56 -8.46
C ARG A 985 -24.44 5.78 -9.07
N THR A 986 -25.15 5.59 -10.18
CA THR A 986 -25.94 6.69 -10.78
C THR A 986 -27.35 6.76 -10.18
N ARG A 987 -28.04 7.88 -10.38
CA ARG A 987 -29.43 8.03 -9.87
C ARG A 987 -30.39 7.14 -10.64
N GLU A 988 -30.13 6.97 -11.93
CA GLU A 988 -30.87 6.19 -12.91
C GLU A 988 -30.74 4.69 -12.62
N GLU A 989 -29.52 4.25 -12.24
CA GLU A 989 -29.24 2.89 -11.74
C GLU A 989 -30.07 2.58 -10.48
N ILE A 990 -30.00 3.44 -9.45
CA ILE A 990 -30.73 3.27 -8.19
C ILE A 990 -32.24 3.33 -8.42
N GLN A 991 -32.72 4.23 -9.29
CA GLN A 991 -34.14 4.35 -9.63
C GLN A 991 -34.65 3.11 -10.36
N ARG A 992 -33.89 2.59 -11.33
CA ARG A 992 -34.21 1.33 -12.02
C ARG A 992 -34.30 0.16 -11.06
N MET A 993 -33.30 -0.03 -10.18
CA MET A 993 -33.31 -1.13 -9.21
C MET A 993 -34.53 -1.04 -8.28
N ARG A 994 -34.89 0.17 -7.83
CA ARG A 994 -36.12 0.40 -7.04
C ARG A 994 -37.43 0.11 -7.78
N SER A 995 -37.47 0.31 -9.11
CA SER A 995 -38.69 0.13 -9.91
C SER A 995 -38.84 -1.26 -10.53
N THR A 996 -37.76 -2.07 -10.56
CA THR A 996 -37.76 -3.39 -11.23
C THR A 996 -37.24 -4.55 -10.37
N ASN A 997 -36.63 -4.29 -9.21
CA ASN A 997 -35.95 -5.31 -8.40
C ASN A 997 -36.06 -5.08 -6.87
N ASP A 998 -37.02 -4.28 -6.37
CA ASP A 998 -37.16 -4.08 -4.92
C ASP A 998 -37.78 -5.31 -4.24
N PRO A 999 -37.20 -5.81 -3.12
CA PRO A 999 -37.63 -7.07 -2.50
C PRO A 999 -39.03 -7.02 -1.89
N ILE A 1000 -39.46 -5.84 -1.43
CA ILE A 1000 -40.78 -5.64 -0.83
C ILE A 1000 -41.84 -5.52 -1.92
N ALA A 1001 -41.51 -4.88 -3.05
CA ALA A 1001 -42.37 -4.84 -4.22
C ALA A 1001 -42.58 -6.23 -4.84
N GLY A 1002 -41.52 -7.03 -4.96
CA GLY A 1002 -41.59 -8.39 -5.49
C GLY A 1002 -42.47 -9.33 -4.66
N LEU A 1003 -42.24 -9.41 -3.34
CA LEU A 1003 -43.11 -10.21 -2.46
C LEU A 1003 -44.55 -9.69 -2.43
N LYS A 1004 -44.75 -8.36 -2.46
CA LYS A 1004 -46.10 -7.77 -2.57
C LYS A 1004 -46.82 -8.24 -3.83
N GLN A 1005 -46.14 -8.24 -4.98
CA GLN A 1005 -46.73 -8.73 -6.22
C GLN A 1005 -47.14 -10.20 -6.10
N HIS A 1006 -46.26 -11.08 -5.59
CA HIS A 1006 -46.60 -12.48 -5.34
C HIS A 1006 -47.83 -12.66 -4.45
N ILE A 1007 -47.91 -11.92 -3.33
CA ILE A 1007 -49.04 -12.01 -2.40
C ILE A 1007 -50.38 -11.62 -3.06
N LEU A 1008 -50.37 -10.61 -3.95
CA LEU A 1008 -51.55 -10.17 -4.71
C LEU A 1008 -51.92 -11.15 -5.83
N ASP A 1009 -50.95 -11.51 -6.68
CA ASP A 1009 -51.17 -12.36 -7.86
C ASP A 1009 -51.66 -13.78 -7.47
N TRP A 1010 -51.18 -14.30 -6.34
CA TRP A 1010 -51.56 -15.60 -5.79
C TRP A 1010 -52.85 -15.57 -4.93
N GLY A 1011 -53.41 -14.39 -4.60
CA GLY A 1011 -54.60 -14.28 -3.73
C GLY A 1011 -54.32 -14.69 -2.27
N VAL A 1012 -53.17 -14.28 -1.75
CA VAL A 1012 -52.74 -14.51 -0.36
C VAL A 1012 -53.21 -13.41 0.58
N ALA A 1013 -53.27 -12.16 0.10
CA ALA A 1013 -53.83 -11.00 0.80
C ALA A 1013 -54.46 -10.02 -0.20
N GLU A 1014 -55.39 -9.18 0.26
CA GLU A 1014 -55.92 -8.07 -0.54
C GLU A 1014 -55.05 -6.81 -0.42
N GLU A 1015 -55.11 -5.92 -1.40
CA GLU A 1015 -54.30 -4.68 -1.44
C GLU A 1015 -54.53 -3.77 -0.22
N GLU A 1016 -55.76 -3.74 0.34
CA GLU A 1016 -56.06 -3.00 1.56
C GLU A 1016 -55.49 -3.66 2.83
N GLU A 1017 -55.33 -4.99 2.85
CA GLU A 1017 -54.67 -5.69 3.95
C GLU A 1017 -53.17 -5.39 3.96
N LEU A 1018 -52.52 -5.37 2.79
CA LEU A 1018 -51.12 -4.98 2.68
C LEU A 1018 -50.90 -3.51 3.06
N LYS A 1019 -51.83 -2.61 2.70
CA LYS A 1019 -51.81 -1.21 3.19
C LYS A 1019 -51.99 -1.11 4.69
N ALA A 1020 -52.79 -1.98 5.33
CA ALA A 1020 -52.90 -2.02 6.78
C ALA A 1020 -51.57 -2.41 7.43
N ILE A 1021 -50.89 -3.45 6.93
CA ILE A 1021 -49.55 -3.87 7.40
C ILE A 1021 -48.52 -2.74 7.20
N ASP A 1022 -48.51 -2.08 6.04
CA ASP A 1022 -47.62 -0.95 5.72
C ASP A 1022 -47.78 0.23 6.71
N ASN A 1023 -49.03 0.51 7.11
CA ASN A 1023 -49.35 1.59 8.04
C ASN A 1023 -49.08 1.19 9.50
N GLU A 1024 -49.35 -0.06 9.88
CA GLU A 1024 -49.04 -0.61 11.21
C GLU A 1024 -47.53 -0.57 11.47
N ALA A 1025 -46.73 -1.14 10.56
CA ALA A 1025 -45.27 -1.15 10.66
C ALA A 1025 -44.68 0.27 10.72
N ARG A 1026 -45.26 1.21 9.96
CA ARG A 1026 -44.85 2.63 9.97
C ARG A 1026 -45.22 3.33 11.29
N SER A 1027 -46.38 3.04 11.89
CA SER A 1027 -46.76 3.63 13.18
C SER A 1027 -45.90 3.06 14.31
N HIS A 1028 -45.77 1.73 14.37
CA HIS A 1028 -44.91 1.02 15.31
C HIS A 1028 -43.46 1.54 15.30
N VAL A 1029 -42.83 1.64 14.11
CA VAL A 1029 -41.46 2.17 14.01
C VAL A 1029 -41.38 3.64 14.42
N LYS A 1030 -42.39 4.47 14.10
CA LYS A 1030 -42.44 5.88 14.50
C LYS A 1030 -42.55 6.04 16.02
N GLU A 1031 -43.40 5.24 16.66
CA GLU A 1031 -43.63 5.23 18.11
C GLU A 1031 -42.40 4.72 18.86
N GLU A 1032 -41.82 3.59 18.44
CA GLU A 1032 -40.59 3.04 19.04
C GLU A 1032 -39.38 3.95 18.83
N SER A 1033 -39.29 4.64 17.69
CA SER A 1033 -38.25 5.67 17.46
C SER A 1033 -38.43 6.85 18.40
N ALA A 1034 -39.65 7.35 18.59
CA ALA A 1034 -39.91 8.47 19.50
C ALA A 1034 -39.64 8.09 20.97
N ALA A 1035 -39.96 6.86 21.37
CA ALA A 1035 -39.59 6.32 22.67
C ALA A 1035 -38.06 6.25 22.86
N ALA A 1036 -37.32 5.79 21.85
CA ALA A 1036 -35.86 5.76 21.85
C ALA A 1036 -35.22 7.17 21.87
N GLU A 1037 -35.82 8.15 21.18
CA GLU A 1037 -35.39 9.55 21.25
C GLU A 1037 -35.57 10.14 22.67
N ALA A 1038 -36.59 9.72 23.41
CA ALA A 1038 -36.86 10.19 24.77
C ALA A 1038 -35.97 9.54 25.86
N MET A 1039 -35.26 8.44 25.56
CA MET A 1039 -34.37 7.77 26.52
C MET A 1039 -33.23 8.65 27.01
N ALA A 1040 -32.76 8.37 28.24
CA ALA A 1040 -31.57 9.00 28.79
C ALA A 1040 -30.29 8.59 28.04
N PRO A 1041 -29.35 9.52 27.78
CA PRO A 1041 -27.98 9.15 27.44
C PRO A 1041 -27.31 8.45 28.64
N PRO A 1042 -26.28 7.61 28.42
CA PRO A 1042 -25.46 7.10 29.51
C PRO A 1042 -24.72 8.24 30.22
N GLU A 1043 -24.37 8.02 31.49
CA GLU A 1043 -23.64 9.01 32.28
C GLU A 1043 -22.26 9.30 31.65
N ALA A 1044 -21.83 10.57 31.67
CA ALA A 1044 -20.58 11.00 31.04
C ALA A 1044 -19.32 10.72 31.90
N THR A 1045 -19.27 9.56 32.58
CA THR A 1045 -18.17 9.18 33.47
C THR A 1045 -17.24 8.15 32.83
N PRO A 1046 -15.91 8.17 33.10
CA PRO A 1046 -14.98 7.18 32.53
C PRO A 1046 -15.33 5.72 32.87
N LYS A 1047 -15.95 5.49 34.04
CA LYS A 1047 -16.38 4.16 34.49
C LYS A 1047 -17.31 3.46 33.50
N ILE A 1048 -18.26 4.20 32.91
CA ILE A 1048 -19.25 3.69 31.96
C ILE A 1048 -18.60 3.03 30.73
N LEU A 1049 -17.40 3.48 30.33
CA LEU A 1049 -16.64 2.90 29.21
C LEU A 1049 -16.06 1.52 29.52
N PHE A 1050 -15.88 1.17 30.80
CA PHE A 1050 -15.28 -0.10 31.26
C PHE A 1050 -16.29 -1.06 31.90
N GLU A 1051 -17.51 -0.60 32.17
CA GLU A 1051 -18.65 -1.49 32.48
C GLU A 1051 -18.99 -2.39 31.28
N ASP A 1052 -19.57 -3.56 31.57
CA ASP A 1052 -20.21 -4.47 30.59
C ASP A 1052 -19.25 -5.06 29.52
N ILE A 1053 -17.92 -4.98 29.72
CA ILE A 1053 -16.91 -5.56 28.81
C ILE A 1053 -16.79 -7.09 28.95
N TYR A 1054 -17.01 -7.62 30.16
CA TYR A 1054 -16.94 -9.05 30.48
C TYR A 1054 -18.28 -9.55 31.02
N VAL A 1055 -18.50 -10.87 30.98
CA VAL A 1055 -19.63 -11.49 31.67
C VAL A 1055 -19.42 -11.33 33.18
N LYS A 1056 -20.48 -10.99 33.91
CA LYS A 1056 -20.38 -10.74 35.36
C LYS A 1056 -19.90 -11.98 36.12
N GLY A 1057 -18.80 -11.83 36.87
CA GLY A 1057 -18.06 -12.92 37.52
C GLY A 1057 -16.90 -13.48 36.69
N SER A 1058 -16.61 -12.93 35.51
CA SER A 1058 -15.46 -13.30 34.65
C SER A 1058 -14.52 -12.13 34.37
N GLU A 1059 -14.67 -11.01 35.07
CA GLU A 1059 -13.81 -9.84 34.99
C GLU A 1059 -12.35 -10.19 35.41
N PRO A 1060 -11.32 -9.74 34.67
CA PRO A 1060 -9.95 -9.77 35.17
C PRO A 1060 -9.79 -8.75 36.32
N GLN A 1061 -8.73 -8.86 37.13
CA GLN A 1061 -8.48 -7.91 38.23
C GLN A 1061 -8.41 -6.44 37.77
N PHE A 1062 -7.91 -6.20 36.54
CA PHE A 1062 -7.91 -4.88 35.92
C PHE A 1062 -7.91 -4.98 34.39
N ILE A 1063 -8.38 -3.93 33.73
CA ILE A 1063 -8.17 -3.64 32.31
C ILE A 1063 -7.11 -2.56 32.21
N ARG A 1064 -6.13 -2.76 31.33
CA ARG A 1064 -5.21 -1.69 30.92
C ARG A 1064 -5.92 -0.73 29.97
N GLY A 1065 -5.96 0.54 30.33
CA GLY A 1065 -6.47 1.63 29.50
C GLY A 1065 -5.47 2.07 28.42
N ARG A 1066 -5.55 3.34 28.02
CA ARG A 1066 -4.87 3.87 26.83
C ARG A 1066 -3.41 4.23 27.08
N THR A 1067 -3.02 4.45 28.34
CA THR A 1067 -1.64 4.72 28.76
C THR A 1067 -1.07 3.56 29.59
N LEU A 1068 0.07 3.76 30.27
CA LEU A 1068 0.57 2.79 31.26
C LEU A 1068 -0.05 3.01 32.64
N ASP A 1069 -0.41 4.27 32.93
CA ASP A 1069 -0.88 4.75 34.23
C ASP A 1069 -2.41 4.69 34.35
N GLU A 1070 -3.13 4.74 33.23
CA GLU A 1070 -4.57 4.53 33.13
C GLU A 1070 -4.88 3.03 33.18
N ASN A 1071 -5.07 2.47 34.38
CA ASN A 1071 -5.61 1.10 34.58
C ASN A 1071 -6.96 1.18 35.28
N PHE A 1072 -7.97 0.51 34.73
CA PHE A 1072 -9.29 0.38 35.33
C PHE A 1072 -9.35 -0.92 36.13
N TYR A 1073 -9.46 -0.81 37.46
CA TYR A 1073 -9.65 -1.94 38.34
C TYR A 1073 -11.14 -2.25 38.49
N PHE A 1074 -11.51 -3.52 38.41
CA PHE A 1074 -12.84 -3.94 38.82
C PHE A 1074 -12.87 -4.05 40.35
N ASN A 1075 -13.89 -3.46 40.98
CA ASN A 1075 -14.12 -3.63 42.41
C ASN A 1075 -14.76 -5.01 42.64
N ASN A 1076 -14.16 -5.81 43.52
CA ASN A 1076 -14.77 -7.02 44.08
C ASN A 1076 -16.02 -6.70 44.92
#